data_AF-G4YM00-F1
#
_entry.id   AF-G4YM00-F1
#
_cell.length_a   1.000
_cell.length_b   1.000
_cell.length_c   1.000
_cell.angle_alpha   90.00
_cell.angle_beta   90.00
_cell.angle_gamma   90.00
#
_symmetry.space_group_name_H-M   'P 1'
#
loop_
_entity.id
_entity.type
_entity.pdbx_description
1 polymer ?
#
loop_
_entity_poly.entity_id
_entity_poly.type
_entity_poly.pdbx_seq_one_letter_code
_entity_poly.pdbx_strand_id
1 'polypeptide(L)'
;MEQDGGGYVSSNAEEYDAAPSSGLPTPDGPDVWRDTRPTSHSYVDEPHANQPIERQLSYRQPGLNPAAEETYEAAFRLIQLAADAERSGSPLQAIQLYTDAGDVLIKVGKREPDPLLKQGIRQKANEIMKRAEELDEWYYSVQESARKAALPPQLQIQRTQVPRVQEAWQGRKPTLSQAPEFTHMRYTAVSTKDPVKFSDDGFQLRVEEAGKKIRVFITITMYNEEGSELQGTLKGIARNLEFMAEQWGDRAWESVAVAVVSDGRTKASASCLDFLAGLGAFDEEIMTVTSMGVDVQLHLFEATVQLVRDDNFESFYPPIQLIYALKENNAGKLNSHLWFFNAFSEQLLPTYTVLVDVGTIPGPTSIFKLIRSMDRNPQIGGVAGEIAVDHPNYFNPVIAAQHFEYKISNIMDKSLESVLGFISVLPGAFSAYRYEAIRAEKGVGPLPEYFKSLTTSTRDLGPFKGNMYLAEDRILCFELLARRGRNWTMHYVKDAIARTDVPETLVDLIKQRRRWLNGSFFAGLFAISNFSRVWKESGHSLSRKIVLTLQFIYLSVQNVLSWFLLSNLFLTFYYVLTLTLYSKYPALLAIVLGIYLAIVGGIVVFALGNRPEKRTAAFYSFSYVFMGLVMLVVSVISIYGLVADVSVTDPRDDLASCSVSNFELVGGVVTAIGLVFASAFIHGEFSVLLSTLQYYFMLPTFVNILGIYAYSNLHDLSWGTKGLETAGHGAAKVAQGNGNLKEIVAQQKRIEAEKQRAAQEKEDVDNSFRAFRSSLLLFWLVTNAVWMYCMTYFVSSSCYLKFISYVVAVFNVVRFFGSAVFLCFRIARRLGTCGASRSGKSGRNYQAHLPAEWQAHYKRSSNATTETTTTGNGQQTYVGLNISDLSSPAATNYRNMEEVR
;
A
#
# COMPACT_ATOMS: atom_id res chain seq x y z
N MET A 1 60.30 -25.08 20.79
CA MET A 1 60.29 -25.40 22.23
C MET A 1 59.03 -26.19 22.50
N GLU A 2 59.21 -27.39 23.03
CA GLU A 2 58.20 -28.26 23.66
C GLU A 2 57.19 -27.48 24.51
N GLN A 3 55.90 -27.73 24.30
CA GLN A 3 55.02 -28.60 25.12
C GLN A 3 54.62 -28.01 26.48
N ASP A 4 53.50 -28.54 26.94
CA ASP A 4 52.83 -28.37 28.23
C ASP A 4 51.97 -27.11 28.36
N GLY A 5 50.72 -27.20 28.79
CA GLY A 5 50.09 -28.30 29.52
C GLY A 5 49.07 -27.66 30.46
N GLY A 6 47.90 -28.27 30.56
CA GLY A 6 46.76 -27.71 31.25
C GLY A 6 46.94 -27.44 32.74
N GLY A 7 46.05 -26.61 33.27
CA GLY A 7 45.78 -26.45 34.69
C GLY A 7 44.41 -25.81 34.85
N TYR A 8 43.37 -26.60 35.13
CA TYR A 8 42.69 -26.67 36.44
C TYR A 8 41.96 -25.37 36.83
N VAL A 9 40.63 -25.44 36.98
CA VAL A 9 39.95 -25.63 38.28
C VAL A 9 38.44 -25.57 38.02
N SER A 10 37.77 -26.69 38.30
CA SER A 10 36.35 -26.75 38.58
C SER A 10 36.07 -26.40 40.04
N SER A 11 34.82 -26.01 40.29
CA SER A 11 34.01 -26.32 41.47
C SER A 11 33.78 -25.23 42.52
N ASN A 12 32.50 -25.17 42.88
CA ASN A 12 31.89 -24.84 44.17
C ASN A 12 31.47 -23.39 44.45
N ALA A 13 30.15 -23.20 44.25
CA ALA A 13 29.14 -23.16 45.31
C ALA A 13 29.18 -22.02 46.34
N GLU A 14 27.98 -21.44 46.51
CA GLU A 14 27.40 -20.89 47.74
C GLU A 14 28.02 -19.60 48.31
N GLU A 15 27.24 -18.51 48.34
CA GLU A 15 26.63 -18.02 49.59
C GLU A 15 25.77 -16.76 49.36
N TYR A 16 24.68 -16.72 50.11
CA TYR A 16 23.78 -15.59 50.36
C TYR A 16 24.51 -14.51 51.16
N ASP A 17 24.23 -13.21 50.92
CA ASP A 17 23.61 -12.33 51.93
C ASP A 17 23.62 -10.83 51.58
N ALA A 18 22.58 -10.18 52.10
CA ALA A 18 22.48 -8.79 52.59
C ALA A 18 22.40 -7.60 51.62
N ALA A 19 21.17 -7.07 51.53
CA ALA A 19 20.88 -5.62 51.49
C ALA A 19 21.45 -4.92 52.76
N PRO A 20 21.79 -3.61 52.80
CA PRO A 20 20.93 -2.49 52.36
C PRO A 20 21.63 -1.25 51.76
N SER A 21 20.91 -0.45 50.97
CA SER A 21 20.80 1.01 51.19
C SER A 21 19.90 1.68 50.15
N SER A 22 19.01 2.50 50.69
CA SER A 22 18.10 3.41 50.01
C SER A 22 18.87 4.56 49.33
N GLY A 23 18.76 4.65 48.00
CA GLY A 23 19.13 5.83 47.22
C GLY A 23 18.00 6.15 46.25
N LEU A 24 17.31 7.29 46.47
CA LEU A 24 16.32 7.82 45.54
C LEU A 24 16.94 8.08 44.15
N PRO A 25 16.17 7.93 43.05
CA PRO A 25 16.73 7.90 41.70
C PRO A 25 17.17 9.29 41.27
N THR A 26 18.42 9.40 40.84
CA THR A 26 18.85 10.55 40.00
C THR A 26 18.38 10.29 38.57
N PRO A 27 17.99 11.35 37.82
CA PRO A 27 17.45 11.18 36.48
C PRO A 27 18.57 10.70 35.55
N ASP A 28 18.37 9.51 34.98
CA ASP A 28 19.16 9.00 33.89
C ASP A 28 19.31 10.06 32.79
N GLY A 29 20.53 10.14 32.25
CA GLY A 29 20.92 11.06 31.20
C GLY A 29 20.06 10.93 29.94
N PRO A 30 20.19 11.88 29.00
CA PRO A 30 19.33 11.96 27.82
C PRO A 30 19.41 10.67 27.01
N ASP A 31 18.23 10.10 26.72
CA ASP A 31 18.01 8.90 25.91
C ASP A 31 18.98 8.80 24.73
N VAL A 32 20.08 8.08 24.93
CA VAL A 32 20.95 7.63 23.86
C VAL A 32 20.21 6.49 23.17
N TRP A 33 19.67 6.78 21.99
CA TRP A 33 19.09 5.80 21.09
C TRP A 33 19.97 4.55 21.02
N ARG A 34 19.46 3.42 21.52
CA ARG A 34 20.08 2.11 21.25
C ARG A 34 20.03 1.88 19.75
N ASP A 35 21.18 1.57 19.16
CA ASP A 35 21.27 1.00 17.82
C ASP A 35 20.35 -0.22 17.75
N THR A 36 19.26 -0.12 16.98
CA THR A 36 18.24 -1.17 16.82
C THR A 36 18.46 -2.04 15.58
N ARG A 37 19.64 -1.97 14.94
CA ARG A 37 20.00 -2.92 13.88
C ARG A 37 20.00 -4.35 14.46
N PRO A 38 19.26 -5.30 13.87
CA PRO A 38 19.38 -6.70 14.26
C PRO A 38 20.82 -7.17 14.03
N THR A 39 21.45 -7.70 15.07
CA THR A 39 22.65 -8.55 14.90
C THR A 39 22.23 -9.80 14.13
N SER A 40 23.03 -10.21 13.13
CA SER A 40 22.74 -11.17 12.06
C SER A 40 22.41 -12.62 12.45
N HIS A 41 21.91 -12.90 13.66
CA HIS A 41 21.57 -14.25 14.12
C HIS A 41 20.30 -14.25 14.97
N SER A 42 19.12 -14.14 14.34
CA SER A 42 17.86 -14.61 14.94
C SER A 42 16.74 -14.72 13.91
N TYR A 43 16.84 -15.68 12.99
CA TYR A 43 15.70 -16.23 12.26
C TYR A 43 15.66 -17.74 12.57
N VAL A 44 14.91 -18.09 13.62
CA VAL A 44 14.42 -19.45 13.81
C VAL A 44 12.92 -19.27 14.02
N ASP A 45 12.18 -19.32 12.92
CA ASP A 45 10.72 -19.25 12.98
C ASP A 45 10.17 -20.52 13.64
N GLU A 46 9.24 -20.34 14.58
CA GLU A 46 8.49 -21.44 15.18
C GLU A 46 7.55 -22.10 14.15
N PRO A 47 7.35 -23.43 14.21
CA PRO A 47 6.75 -24.18 13.12
C PRO A 47 5.22 -24.06 13.10
N HIS A 48 4.68 -23.42 12.05
CA HIS A 48 3.27 -23.53 11.71
C HIS A 48 2.98 -24.85 10.97
N ALA A 49 2.15 -25.68 11.60
CA ALA A 49 1.71 -26.96 11.07
C ALA A 49 0.80 -26.83 9.83
N ASN A 50 1.01 -27.73 8.87
CA ASN A 50 0.18 -28.06 7.69
C ASN A 50 0.29 -27.14 6.46
N GLN A 51 1.30 -27.38 5.62
CA GLN A 51 1.23 -27.16 4.17
C GLN A 51 1.66 -28.45 3.43
N PRO A 52 1.01 -28.83 2.31
CA PRO A 52 1.23 -30.12 1.65
C PRO A 52 2.36 -30.11 0.61
N ILE A 53 3.04 -31.26 0.56
CA ILE A 53 4.27 -31.58 -0.20
C ILE A 53 3.91 -31.94 -1.65
N GLU A 54 4.24 -31.10 -2.63
CA GLU A 54 4.13 -31.46 -4.06
C GLU A 54 5.34 -31.07 -4.94
N ARG A 55 6.48 -30.64 -4.38
CA ARG A 55 7.66 -30.24 -5.19
C ARG A 55 8.62 -31.34 -5.66
N GLN A 56 8.43 -32.62 -5.33
CA GLN A 56 9.57 -33.56 -5.32
C GLN A 56 9.54 -34.80 -6.25
N LEU A 57 8.75 -34.86 -7.32
CA LEU A 57 8.75 -36.05 -8.20
C LEU A 57 9.79 -36.04 -9.36
N SER A 58 10.73 -35.09 -9.44
CA SER A 58 11.62 -34.95 -10.61
C SER A 58 12.93 -35.75 -10.55
N TYR A 59 13.39 -36.23 -9.38
CA TYR A 59 14.62 -37.03 -9.24
C TYR A 59 14.31 -38.44 -8.72
N ARG A 60 13.97 -39.37 -9.61
CA ARG A 60 14.12 -40.81 -9.32
C ARG A 60 15.25 -41.37 -10.14
N GLN A 61 16.37 -41.73 -9.50
CA GLN A 61 17.36 -42.60 -10.13
C GLN A 61 16.77 -44.00 -10.31
N PRO A 62 16.89 -44.63 -11.50
CA PRO A 62 16.49 -46.01 -11.70
C PRO A 62 17.52 -46.93 -11.02
N GLY A 63 17.21 -47.42 -9.82
CA GLY A 63 18.14 -48.31 -9.09
C GLY A 63 17.59 -48.97 -7.83
N LEU A 64 16.67 -48.34 -7.11
CA LEU A 64 15.90 -49.01 -6.05
C LEU A 64 14.43 -49.03 -6.43
N ASN A 65 13.82 -50.21 -6.41
CA ASN A 65 12.39 -50.37 -6.60
C ASN A 65 11.73 -50.54 -5.22
N PRO A 66 11.38 -49.45 -4.51
CA PRO A 66 10.73 -49.55 -3.20
C PRO A 66 9.33 -50.19 -3.26
N ALA A 67 8.83 -50.51 -4.45
CA ALA A 67 7.57 -51.22 -4.63
C ALA A 67 7.61 -52.70 -4.18
N ALA A 68 8.78 -53.27 -3.86
CA ALA A 68 8.87 -54.71 -3.55
C ALA A 68 8.42 -55.06 -2.11
N GLU A 69 8.60 -54.18 -1.12
CA GLU A 69 8.24 -54.47 0.28
C GLU A 69 7.67 -53.23 0.98
N GLU A 70 6.33 -53.16 1.11
CA GLU A 70 5.64 -52.16 1.94
C GLU A 70 5.64 -52.60 3.41
N THR A 71 6.82 -52.73 4.02
CA THR A 71 7.02 -53.17 5.42
C THR A 71 7.71 -52.10 6.26
N TYR A 72 7.56 -52.18 7.58
CA TYR A 72 8.32 -51.32 8.51
C TYR A 72 9.83 -51.47 8.33
N GLU A 73 10.30 -52.70 8.17
CA GLU A 73 11.71 -52.98 7.95
C GLU A 73 12.25 -52.30 6.69
N ALA A 74 11.49 -52.31 5.60
CA ALA A 74 11.86 -51.62 4.36
C ALA A 74 11.95 -50.10 4.58
N ALA A 75 10.99 -49.49 5.28
CA ALA A 75 11.03 -48.07 5.61
C ALA A 75 12.26 -47.71 6.45
N PHE A 76 12.56 -48.48 7.50
CA PHE A 76 13.73 -48.22 8.35
C PHE A 76 15.06 -48.46 7.63
N ARG A 77 15.14 -49.45 6.73
CA ARG A 77 16.30 -49.64 5.86
C ARG A 77 16.51 -48.42 4.94
N LEU A 78 15.45 -47.87 4.35
CA LEU A 78 15.54 -46.64 3.54
C LEU A 78 16.00 -45.44 4.37
N ILE A 79 15.52 -45.28 5.61
CA ILE A 79 15.98 -44.21 6.52
C ILE A 79 17.48 -44.36 6.84
N GLN A 80 17.94 -45.58 7.08
CA GLN A 80 19.36 -45.85 7.32
C GLN A 80 20.20 -45.51 6.08
N LEU A 81 19.77 -45.95 4.89
CA LEU A 81 20.42 -45.60 3.63
C LEU A 81 20.42 -44.09 3.38
N ALA A 82 19.33 -43.39 3.72
CA ALA A 82 19.24 -41.94 3.59
C ALA A 82 20.27 -41.25 4.50
N ALA A 83 20.38 -41.69 5.76
CA ALA A 83 21.36 -41.17 6.70
C ALA A 83 22.81 -41.47 6.28
N ASP A 84 23.06 -42.63 5.66
CA ASP A 84 24.36 -42.96 5.06
C ASP A 84 24.66 -42.12 3.81
N ALA A 85 23.67 -41.88 2.95
CA ALA A 85 23.78 -40.98 1.81
C ALA A 85 24.07 -39.54 2.25
N GLU A 86 23.44 -39.08 3.34
CA GLU A 86 23.69 -37.76 3.91
C GLU A 86 25.12 -37.67 4.49
N ARG A 87 25.54 -38.67 5.28
CA ARG A 87 26.91 -38.76 5.82
C ARG A 87 28.00 -38.86 4.75
N SER A 88 27.71 -39.53 3.63
CA SER A 88 28.64 -39.68 2.52
C SER A 88 28.68 -38.48 1.57
N GLY A 89 27.92 -37.41 1.85
CA GLY A 89 27.93 -36.19 1.05
C GLY A 89 27.14 -36.31 -0.25
N SER A 90 26.13 -37.19 -0.31
CA SER A 90 25.20 -37.35 -1.44
C SER A 90 23.80 -36.82 -1.09
N PRO A 91 23.62 -35.49 -0.90
CA PRO A 91 22.39 -34.90 -0.39
C PRO A 91 21.17 -35.17 -1.29
N LEU A 92 21.32 -35.14 -2.62
CA LEU A 92 20.22 -35.47 -3.54
C LEU A 92 19.72 -36.91 -3.37
N GLN A 93 20.63 -37.85 -3.14
CA GLN A 93 20.28 -39.24 -2.89
C GLN A 93 19.61 -39.40 -1.52
N ALA A 94 20.12 -38.69 -0.50
CA ALA A 94 19.53 -38.69 0.84
C ALA A 94 18.11 -38.12 0.84
N ILE A 95 17.87 -36.99 0.15
CA ILE A 95 16.54 -36.39 -0.03
C ILE A 95 15.60 -37.42 -0.65
N GLN A 96 15.99 -38.05 -1.75
CA GLN A 96 15.16 -39.05 -2.42
C GLN A 96 14.82 -40.23 -1.49
N LEU A 97 15.81 -40.76 -0.77
CA LEU A 97 15.63 -41.89 0.15
C LEU A 97 14.76 -41.53 1.35
N TYR A 98 14.88 -40.32 1.90
CA TYR A 98 14.00 -39.83 2.96
C TYR A 98 12.56 -39.69 2.46
N THR A 99 12.35 -39.13 1.27
CA THR A 99 11.01 -39.01 0.66
C THR A 99 10.39 -40.39 0.40
N ASP A 100 11.14 -41.32 -0.20
CA ASP A 100 10.67 -42.70 -0.42
C ASP A 100 10.38 -43.41 0.91
N ALA A 101 11.18 -43.19 1.96
CA ALA A 101 10.91 -43.74 3.30
C ALA A 101 9.62 -43.17 3.93
N GLY A 102 9.41 -41.86 3.81
CA GLY A 102 8.19 -41.19 4.26
C GLY A 102 6.94 -41.75 3.58
N ASP A 103 7.01 -41.96 2.27
CA ASP A 103 5.92 -42.58 1.49
C ASP A 103 5.59 -43.99 1.96
N VAL A 104 6.61 -44.83 2.20
CA VAL A 104 6.40 -46.18 2.74
C VAL A 104 5.77 -46.13 4.13
N LEU A 105 6.24 -45.27 5.04
CA LEU A 105 5.66 -45.11 6.38
C LEU A 105 4.18 -44.69 6.32
N ILE A 106 3.82 -43.75 5.43
CA ILE A 106 2.43 -43.32 5.25
C ILE A 106 1.55 -44.48 4.79
N LYS A 107 2.04 -45.33 3.87
CA LYS A 107 1.29 -46.49 3.36
C LYS A 107 1.13 -47.57 4.42
N VAL A 108 2.19 -47.92 5.14
CA VAL A 108 2.14 -48.93 6.20
C VAL A 108 1.27 -48.44 7.37
N GLY A 109 1.41 -47.17 7.78
CA GLY A 109 0.58 -46.57 8.82
C GLY A 109 -0.92 -46.49 8.49
N LYS A 110 -1.31 -46.53 7.20
CA LYS A 110 -2.72 -46.67 6.82
C LYS A 110 -3.29 -48.06 7.11
N ARG A 111 -2.46 -49.11 7.06
CA ARG A 111 -2.84 -50.51 7.31
C ARG A 111 -2.73 -50.91 8.79
N GLU A 112 -2.07 -50.10 9.62
CA GLU A 112 -1.85 -50.40 11.03
C GLU A 112 -3.16 -50.36 11.84
N PRO A 113 -3.58 -51.48 12.47
CA PRO A 113 -4.78 -51.53 13.31
C PRO A 113 -4.63 -50.84 14.67
N ASP A 114 -3.43 -50.80 15.26
CA ASP A 114 -3.22 -50.18 16.56
C ASP A 114 -3.19 -48.63 16.43
N PRO A 115 -4.11 -47.89 17.08
CA PRO A 115 -4.16 -46.43 17.02
C PRO A 115 -2.88 -45.73 17.50
N LEU A 116 -2.19 -46.30 18.50
CA LEU A 116 -1.01 -45.70 19.12
C LEU A 116 0.21 -45.84 18.21
N LEU A 117 0.40 -47.04 17.63
CA LEU A 117 1.39 -47.28 16.57
C LEU A 117 1.11 -46.39 15.35
N LYS A 118 -0.15 -46.32 14.90
CA LYS A 118 -0.56 -45.46 13.78
C LYS A 118 -0.20 -43.99 13.98
N GLN A 119 -0.40 -43.46 15.18
CA GLN A 119 -0.01 -42.10 15.52
C GLN A 119 1.52 -41.92 15.50
N GLY A 120 2.26 -42.84 16.12
CA GLY A 120 3.73 -42.81 16.13
C GLY A 120 4.33 -42.87 14.73
N ILE A 121 3.76 -43.70 13.84
CA ILE A 121 4.18 -43.82 12.44
C ILE A 121 3.94 -42.53 11.68
N ARG A 122 2.77 -41.91 11.88
CA ARG A 122 2.47 -40.61 11.24
C ARG A 122 3.44 -39.52 11.69
N GLN A 123 3.78 -39.49 12.98
CA GLN A 123 4.78 -38.56 13.49
C GLN A 123 6.16 -38.82 12.87
N LYS A 124 6.58 -40.08 12.78
CA LYS A 124 7.87 -40.42 12.18
C LYS A 124 7.93 -40.10 10.69
N ALA A 125 6.86 -40.34 9.95
CA ALA A 125 6.75 -39.96 8.54
C ALA A 125 6.92 -38.45 8.37
N ASN A 126 6.23 -37.64 9.19
CA ASN A 126 6.36 -36.19 9.15
C ASN A 126 7.79 -35.71 9.48
N GLU A 127 8.43 -36.31 10.50
CA GLU A 127 9.81 -35.98 10.88
C GLU A 127 10.79 -36.23 9.73
N ILE A 128 10.67 -37.37 9.06
CA ILE A 128 11.54 -37.75 7.95
C ILE A 128 11.30 -36.87 6.72
N MET A 129 10.04 -36.58 6.38
CA MET A 129 9.72 -35.67 5.27
C MET A 129 10.24 -34.26 5.55
N LYS A 130 10.12 -33.78 6.79
CA LYS A 130 10.69 -32.49 7.20
C LYS A 130 12.21 -32.48 7.07
N ARG A 131 12.90 -33.58 7.41
CA ARG A 131 14.35 -33.68 7.22
C ARG A 131 14.73 -33.59 5.74
N ALA A 132 13.95 -34.21 4.86
CA ALA A 132 14.14 -34.10 3.41
C ALA A 132 13.99 -32.65 2.93
N GLU A 133 12.99 -31.91 3.43
CA GLU A 133 12.78 -30.48 3.12
C GLU A 133 13.96 -29.61 3.60
N GLU A 134 14.39 -29.77 4.86
CA GLU A 134 15.55 -29.05 5.42
C GLU A 134 16.84 -29.30 4.62
N LEU A 135 17.06 -30.56 4.21
CA LEU A 135 18.24 -30.93 3.44
C LEU A 135 18.17 -30.39 2.00
N ASP A 136 16.98 -30.31 1.40
CA ASP A 136 16.73 -29.72 0.09
C ASP A 136 17.01 -28.22 0.10
N GLU A 137 16.49 -27.49 1.09
CA GLU A 137 16.77 -26.06 1.30
C GLU A 137 18.27 -25.80 1.48
N TRP A 138 18.94 -26.61 2.31
CA TRP A 138 20.37 -26.52 2.51
C TRP A 138 21.14 -26.75 1.19
N TYR A 139 20.81 -27.82 0.45
CA TYR A 139 21.50 -28.17 -0.79
C TYR A 139 21.41 -27.05 -1.83
N TYR A 140 20.21 -26.50 -2.05
CA TYR A 140 20.03 -25.38 -2.97
C TYR A 140 20.71 -24.11 -2.48
N SER A 141 20.73 -23.84 -1.17
CA SER A 141 21.46 -22.69 -0.62
C SER A 141 22.97 -22.78 -0.89
N VAL A 142 23.54 -23.98 -0.77
CA VAL A 142 24.96 -24.25 -1.06
C VAL A 142 25.24 -24.17 -2.55
N GLN A 143 24.38 -24.76 -3.40
CA GLN A 143 24.50 -24.64 -4.85
C GLN A 143 24.42 -23.20 -5.32
N GLU A 144 23.49 -22.41 -4.78
CA GLU A 144 23.33 -20.99 -5.11
C GLU A 144 24.57 -20.20 -4.65
N SER A 145 25.09 -20.49 -3.45
CA SER A 145 26.33 -19.88 -2.93
C SER A 145 27.55 -20.24 -3.78
N ALA A 146 27.69 -21.50 -4.18
CA ALA A 146 28.77 -21.97 -5.04
C ALA A 146 28.63 -21.39 -6.46
N ARG A 147 27.42 -21.29 -7.00
CA ARG A 147 27.12 -20.64 -8.29
C ARG A 147 27.49 -19.17 -8.23
N LYS A 148 27.12 -18.46 -7.16
CA LYS A 148 27.49 -17.06 -6.93
C LYS A 148 29.00 -16.88 -6.79
N ALA A 149 29.67 -17.77 -6.06
CA ALA A 149 31.13 -17.75 -5.90
C ALA A 149 31.88 -18.09 -7.21
N ALA A 150 31.29 -18.93 -8.06
CA ALA A 150 31.84 -19.29 -9.36
C ALA A 150 31.61 -18.20 -10.44
N LEU A 151 30.73 -17.22 -10.20
CA LEU A 151 30.62 -16.06 -11.07
C LEU A 151 31.96 -15.30 -11.04
N PRO A 152 32.55 -14.97 -12.21
CA PRO A 152 33.69 -14.08 -12.30
C PRO A 152 33.46 -12.80 -11.47
N PRO A 153 34.50 -12.21 -10.84
CA PRO A 153 34.36 -11.01 -10.01
C PRO A 153 33.64 -9.84 -10.73
N GLN A 154 33.82 -9.75 -12.05
CA GLN A 154 33.18 -8.77 -12.92
C GLN A 154 31.66 -8.98 -13.09
N LEU A 155 31.14 -10.17 -12.78
CA LEU A 155 29.73 -10.56 -12.86
C LEU A 155 29.00 -10.49 -11.51
N GLN A 156 29.68 -10.17 -10.41
CA GLN A 156 29.05 -10.18 -9.08
C GLN A 156 28.08 -9.00 -8.89
N ILE A 157 28.51 -7.77 -9.23
CA ILE A 157 27.65 -6.57 -9.27
C ILE A 157 28.17 -5.66 -10.38
N GLN A 158 27.50 -5.63 -11.53
CA GLN A 158 27.88 -4.75 -12.63
C GLN A 158 27.43 -3.31 -12.35
N ARG A 159 28.40 -2.42 -12.12
CA ARG A 159 28.17 -0.98 -11.92
C ARG A 159 28.97 -0.19 -12.94
N THR A 160 28.34 0.83 -13.52
CA THR A 160 28.99 1.74 -14.47
C THR A 160 28.59 3.17 -14.15
N GLN A 161 29.52 4.11 -14.30
CA GLN A 161 29.26 5.54 -14.17
C GLN A 161 29.54 6.22 -15.51
N VAL A 162 28.60 7.04 -15.98
CA VAL A 162 28.72 7.74 -17.27
C VAL A 162 28.27 9.20 -17.11
N PRO A 163 28.94 10.18 -17.72
CA PRO A 163 28.68 11.62 -17.52
C PRO A 163 27.37 12.13 -18.14
N ARG A 164 26.28 11.35 -18.12
CA ARG A 164 24.99 11.68 -18.72
C ARG A 164 24.32 12.92 -18.14
N VAL A 165 24.45 13.15 -16.84
CA VAL A 165 23.87 14.34 -16.20
C VAL A 165 24.57 15.61 -16.71
N GLN A 166 25.89 15.55 -16.90
CA GLN A 166 26.66 16.64 -17.48
C GLN A 166 26.30 16.90 -18.95
N GLU A 167 26.06 15.86 -19.75
CA GLU A 167 25.61 15.98 -21.14
C GLU A 167 24.23 16.64 -21.24
N ALA A 168 23.31 16.30 -20.33
CA ALA A 168 21.97 16.87 -20.24
C ALA A 168 21.97 18.39 -20.02
N TRP A 169 23.06 18.98 -19.51
CA TRP A 169 23.18 20.43 -19.35
C TRP A 169 23.31 21.19 -20.67
N GLN A 170 23.66 20.51 -21.77
CA GLN A 170 23.85 21.13 -23.10
C GLN A 170 24.78 22.37 -23.04
N GLY A 171 25.82 22.30 -22.21
CA GLY A 171 26.79 23.39 -21.99
C GLY A 171 26.40 24.44 -20.93
N ARG A 172 25.16 24.43 -20.41
CA ARG A 172 24.68 25.37 -19.38
C ARG A 172 24.77 24.77 -17.99
N LYS A 173 25.93 24.97 -17.34
CA LYS A 173 26.29 24.34 -16.07
C LYS A 173 25.44 24.88 -14.89
N PRO A 174 24.74 24.02 -14.12
CA PRO A 174 24.09 24.42 -12.88
C PRO A 174 25.07 24.85 -11.79
N THR A 175 24.56 25.54 -10.77
CA THR A 175 25.34 26.04 -9.62
C THR A 175 26.09 24.92 -8.89
N LEU A 176 25.45 23.76 -8.71
CA LEU A 176 26.06 22.56 -8.13
C LEU A 176 26.42 21.58 -9.24
N SER A 177 27.71 21.50 -9.55
CA SER A 177 28.17 20.80 -10.77
C SER A 177 29.57 20.23 -10.68
N GLN A 178 30.17 20.22 -9.49
CA GLN A 178 31.53 19.71 -9.27
C GLN A 178 31.56 18.26 -8.81
N ALA A 179 30.63 17.84 -7.94
CA ALA A 179 30.66 16.49 -7.38
C ALA A 179 30.21 15.43 -8.41
N PRO A 180 30.73 14.19 -8.33
CA PRO A 180 30.35 13.10 -9.24
C PRO A 180 28.85 12.84 -9.33
N GLU A 181 28.08 13.16 -8.28
CA GLU A 181 26.62 12.97 -8.25
C GLU A 181 25.84 13.91 -9.16
N PHE A 182 26.41 15.07 -9.48
CA PHE A 182 25.85 16.04 -10.41
C PHE A 182 26.34 15.84 -11.84
N THR A 183 27.43 15.12 -12.04
CA THR A 183 28.04 14.95 -13.38
C THR A 183 27.74 13.57 -13.97
N HIS A 184 27.76 12.53 -13.15
CA HIS A 184 27.66 11.14 -13.60
C HIS A 184 26.37 10.49 -13.12
N MET A 185 25.69 9.81 -14.04
CA MET A 185 24.67 8.82 -13.74
C MET A 185 25.35 7.50 -13.40
N ARG A 186 24.95 6.87 -12.29
CA ARG A 186 25.37 5.52 -11.93
C ARG A 186 24.31 4.52 -12.38
N TYR A 187 24.69 3.54 -13.18
CA TYR A 187 23.85 2.40 -13.53
C TYR A 187 24.31 1.14 -12.77
N THR A 188 23.36 0.38 -12.23
CA THR A 188 23.59 -0.93 -11.60
C THR A 188 22.58 -1.95 -12.14
N ALA A 189 23.07 -3.08 -12.64
CA ALA A 189 22.24 -4.23 -13.02
C ALA A 189 21.95 -5.09 -11.78
N VAL A 190 20.73 -5.03 -11.24
CA VAL A 190 20.36 -5.76 -10.02
C VAL A 190 19.79 -7.13 -10.37
N SER A 191 20.48 -8.19 -9.97
CA SER A 191 20.09 -9.59 -10.20
C SER A 191 19.34 -10.23 -9.04
N THR A 192 19.11 -9.49 -7.95
CA THR A 192 18.36 -9.99 -6.78
C THR A 192 16.92 -10.30 -7.14
N LYS A 193 16.51 -11.55 -6.94
CA LYS A 193 15.14 -12.05 -7.20
C LYS A 193 14.13 -11.66 -6.13
N ASP A 194 14.58 -11.55 -4.89
CA ASP A 194 13.76 -11.16 -3.75
C ASP A 194 14.19 -9.77 -3.25
N PRO A 195 13.37 -8.72 -3.43
CA PRO A 195 13.72 -7.37 -3.01
C PRO A 195 14.14 -7.26 -1.54
N VAL A 196 13.66 -8.15 -0.66
CA VAL A 196 14.05 -8.17 0.76
C VAL A 196 15.55 -8.46 0.93
N LYS A 197 16.14 -9.24 0.02
CA LYS A 197 17.56 -9.63 0.05
C LYS A 197 18.48 -8.62 -0.64
N PHE A 198 17.97 -7.47 -1.11
CA PHE A 198 18.75 -6.50 -1.88
C PHE A 198 20.06 -6.09 -1.20
N SER A 199 19.98 -5.75 0.09
CA SER A 199 21.16 -5.39 0.91
C SER A 199 22.07 -6.60 1.18
N ASP A 200 21.47 -7.75 1.49
CA ASP A 200 22.19 -8.99 1.82
C ASP A 200 22.94 -9.56 0.61
N ASP A 201 22.42 -9.33 -0.60
CA ASP A 201 23.05 -9.65 -1.88
C ASP A 201 24.17 -8.66 -2.26
N GLY A 202 24.43 -7.64 -1.44
CA GLY A 202 25.56 -6.70 -1.58
C GLY A 202 25.29 -5.47 -2.46
N PHE A 203 24.05 -5.27 -2.93
CA PHE A 203 23.68 -4.04 -3.63
C PHE A 203 23.53 -2.89 -2.64
N GLN A 204 24.03 -1.71 -2.99
CA GLN A 204 24.01 -0.54 -2.11
C GLN A 204 23.66 0.72 -2.89
N LEU A 205 22.72 1.52 -2.37
CA LEU A 205 22.33 2.81 -2.96
C LEU A 205 23.44 3.86 -2.84
N ARG A 206 23.51 4.77 -3.81
CA ARG A 206 24.53 5.83 -3.90
C ARG A 206 24.39 6.81 -2.76
N VAL A 207 23.14 7.07 -2.38
CA VAL A 207 22.78 7.96 -1.26
C VAL A 207 23.29 7.39 0.06
N GLU A 208 23.20 6.07 0.24
CA GLU A 208 23.73 5.36 1.41
C GLU A 208 25.27 5.36 1.42
N GLU A 209 25.89 5.07 0.26
CA GLU A 209 27.35 5.13 0.10
C GLU A 209 27.91 6.54 0.37
N ALA A 210 27.16 7.58 0.02
CA ALA A 210 27.50 8.97 0.32
C ALA A 210 27.28 9.35 1.81
N GLY A 211 26.76 8.43 2.64
CA GLY A 211 26.51 8.66 4.06
C GLY A 211 25.40 9.68 4.35
N LYS A 212 24.52 9.97 3.38
CA LYS A 212 23.48 10.98 3.52
C LYS A 212 22.32 10.45 4.36
N LYS A 213 21.96 11.19 5.41
CA LYS A 213 20.81 10.85 6.27
C LYS A 213 19.52 11.35 5.63
N ILE A 214 18.72 10.42 5.12
CA ILE A 214 17.46 10.72 4.48
C ILE A 214 16.36 10.93 5.53
N ARG A 215 15.74 12.10 5.48
CA ARG A 215 14.58 12.43 6.31
C ARG A 215 13.28 12.10 5.58
N VAL A 216 13.18 12.44 4.29
CA VAL A 216 11.99 12.22 3.48
C VAL A 216 12.36 11.39 2.27
N PHE A 217 11.80 10.20 2.15
CA PHE A 217 11.98 9.35 0.99
C PHE A 217 10.66 9.25 0.21
N ILE A 218 10.66 9.75 -1.02
CA ILE A 218 9.47 9.84 -1.85
C ILE A 218 9.52 8.70 -2.87
N THR A 219 8.46 7.92 -3.02
CA THR A 219 8.31 6.97 -4.13
C THR A 219 7.32 7.50 -5.15
N ILE A 220 7.65 7.37 -6.43
CA ILE A 220 6.77 7.58 -7.56
C ILE A 220 6.60 6.21 -8.24
N THR A 221 5.40 5.63 -8.17
CA THR A 221 5.13 4.41 -8.93
C THR A 221 4.67 4.75 -10.34
N MET A 222 5.23 4.05 -11.32
CA MET A 222 4.96 4.25 -12.75
C MET A 222 4.78 2.90 -13.45
N TYR A 223 3.97 2.86 -14.50
CA TYR A 223 3.73 1.70 -15.35
C TYR A 223 3.93 2.01 -16.84
N ASN A 224 3.09 2.84 -17.44
CA ASN A 224 3.08 3.13 -18.88
C ASN A 224 2.68 4.57 -19.22
N GLU A 225 2.75 5.46 -18.25
CA GLU A 225 2.40 6.87 -18.33
C GLU A 225 3.39 7.65 -19.20
N GLU A 226 2.93 8.76 -19.78
CA GLU A 226 3.71 9.57 -20.71
C GLU A 226 4.75 10.43 -19.99
N GLY A 227 5.83 10.81 -20.68
CA GLY A 227 6.91 11.63 -20.11
C GLY A 227 6.44 12.97 -19.53
N SER A 228 5.38 13.56 -20.08
CA SER A 228 4.77 14.79 -19.55
C SER A 228 4.17 14.62 -18.16
N GLU A 229 3.63 13.44 -17.84
CA GLU A 229 3.03 13.14 -16.54
C GLU A 229 4.12 13.03 -15.47
N LEU A 230 5.21 12.30 -15.77
CA LEU A 230 6.37 12.22 -14.89
C LEU A 230 7.04 13.59 -14.71
N GLN A 231 7.17 14.37 -15.78
CA GLN A 231 7.68 15.73 -15.72
C GLN A 231 6.83 16.61 -14.79
N GLY A 232 5.50 16.53 -14.89
CA GLY A 232 4.57 17.24 -14.02
C GLY A 232 4.75 16.87 -12.54
N THR A 233 4.82 15.58 -12.24
CA THR A 233 5.05 15.06 -10.88
C THR A 233 6.39 15.53 -10.32
N LEU A 234 7.49 15.36 -11.07
CA LEU A 234 8.83 15.78 -10.62
C LEU A 234 8.93 17.29 -10.44
N LYS A 235 8.31 18.10 -11.31
CA LYS A 235 8.23 19.56 -11.13
C LYS A 235 7.45 19.95 -9.88
N GLY A 236 6.38 19.21 -9.55
CA GLY A 236 5.66 19.36 -8.29
C GLY A 236 6.54 19.08 -7.06
N ILE A 237 7.36 18.03 -7.11
CA ILE A 237 8.32 17.71 -6.04
C ILE A 237 9.44 18.76 -5.96
N ALA A 238 9.97 19.23 -7.09
CA ALA A 238 11.01 20.25 -7.14
C ALA A 238 10.59 21.56 -6.46
N ARG A 239 9.32 21.98 -6.65
CA ARG A 239 8.73 23.12 -5.93
C ARG A 239 8.62 22.89 -4.43
N ASN A 240 8.36 21.65 -4.00
CA ASN A 240 8.39 21.31 -2.57
C ASN A 240 9.80 21.37 -1.99
N LEU A 241 10.81 20.97 -2.75
CA LEU A 241 12.21 21.09 -2.32
C LEU A 241 12.65 22.55 -2.20
N GLU A 242 12.20 23.43 -3.09
CA GLU A 242 12.42 24.89 -2.97
C GLU A 242 11.84 25.42 -1.66
N PHE A 243 10.60 25.07 -1.36
CA PHE A 243 10.00 25.44 -0.07
C PHE A 243 10.70 24.79 1.14
N MET A 244 11.16 23.54 1.01
CA MET A 244 11.94 22.89 2.07
C MET A 244 13.30 23.57 2.28
N ALA A 245 13.94 24.08 1.22
CA ALA A 245 15.19 24.82 1.32
C ALA A 245 15.01 26.13 2.12
N GLU A 246 13.88 26.83 1.93
CA GLU A 246 13.54 28.01 2.75
C GLU A 246 13.36 27.67 4.24
N GLN A 247 12.86 26.46 4.56
CA GLN A 247 12.50 26.06 5.92
C GLN A 247 13.60 25.30 6.67
N TRP A 248 14.42 24.53 5.96
CA TRP A 248 15.45 23.64 6.51
C TRP A 248 16.88 24.04 6.07
N GLY A 249 17.03 25.07 5.25
CA GLY A 249 18.29 25.57 4.71
C GLY A 249 18.58 25.08 3.28
N ASP A 250 19.47 25.76 2.56
CA ASP A 250 19.74 25.56 1.12
C ASP A 250 20.11 24.11 0.74
N ARG A 251 20.67 23.33 1.68
CA ARG A 251 21.02 21.91 1.50
C ARG A 251 19.92 20.94 1.92
N ALA A 252 18.68 21.39 2.10
CA ALA A 252 17.54 20.54 2.45
C ALA A 252 17.37 19.32 1.53
N TRP A 253 17.70 19.50 0.25
CA TRP A 253 17.67 18.46 -0.78
C TRP A 253 18.52 17.22 -0.43
N GLU A 254 19.58 17.36 0.37
CA GLU A 254 20.42 16.22 0.79
C GLU A 254 19.71 15.26 1.72
N SER A 255 18.69 15.75 2.42
CA SER A 255 17.84 14.96 3.31
C SER A 255 16.60 14.40 2.61
N VAL A 256 16.46 14.61 1.30
CA VAL A 256 15.32 14.15 0.51
C VAL A 256 15.79 13.32 -0.67
N ALA A 257 15.26 12.11 -0.79
CA ALA A 257 15.48 11.22 -1.93
C ALA A 257 14.17 10.92 -2.64
N VAL A 258 14.23 10.69 -3.95
CA VAL A 258 13.08 10.37 -4.79
C VAL A 258 13.38 9.08 -5.56
N ALA A 259 12.57 8.04 -5.35
CA ALA A 259 12.63 6.79 -6.09
C ALA A 259 11.47 6.72 -7.10
N VAL A 260 11.78 6.72 -8.40
CA VAL A 260 10.80 6.43 -9.46
C VAL A 260 10.89 4.95 -9.78
N VAL A 261 9.86 4.17 -9.48
CA VAL A 261 9.83 2.72 -9.70
C VAL A 261 8.89 2.38 -10.85
N SER A 262 9.48 2.02 -12.00
CA SER A 262 8.75 1.71 -13.24
C SER A 262 8.48 0.21 -13.37
N ASP A 263 7.23 -0.15 -13.62
CA ASP A 263 6.72 -1.52 -13.60
C ASP A 263 6.80 -2.24 -14.94
N GLY A 264 8.03 -2.63 -15.30
CA GLY A 264 8.32 -3.47 -16.46
C GLY A 264 8.92 -2.69 -17.62
N ARG A 265 10.11 -3.10 -18.04
CA ARG A 265 10.89 -2.47 -19.10
C ARG A 265 10.13 -2.38 -20.42
N THR A 266 9.45 -3.45 -20.82
CA THR A 266 8.68 -3.51 -22.07
C THR A 266 7.36 -2.73 -22.03
N LYS A 267 6.98 -2.19 -20.87
CA LYS A 267 5.73 -1.45 -20.65
C LYS A 267 5.95 0.05 -20.44
N ALA A 268 7.15 0.46 -20.07
CA ALA A 268 7.53 1.86 -19.96
C ALA A 268 7.30 2.60 -21.29
N SER A 269 6.66 3.77 -21.23
CA SER A 269 6.43 4.61 -22.41
C SER A 269 7.76 5.13 -22.96
N ALA A 270 7.92 5.10 -24.29
CA ALA A 270 9.08 5.65 -24.97
C ALA A 270 9.29 7.13 -24.64
N SER A 271 8.22 7.92 -24.61
CA SER A 271 8.29 9.35 -24.27
C SER A 271 8.80 9.60 -22.85
N CYS A 272 8.52 8.69 -21.93
CA CYS A 272 8.98 8.76 -20.55
C CYS A 272 10.46 8.40 -20.43
N LEU A 273 10.90 7.36 -21.14
CA LEU A 273 12.32 7.01 -21.24
C LEU A 273 13.13 8.14 -21.89
N ASP A 274 12.60 8.76 -22.96
CA ASP A 274 13.21 9.93 -23.62
C ASP A 274 13.34 11.12 -22.66
N PHE A 275 12.30 11.39 -21.86
CA PHE A 275 12.36 12.44 -20.84
C PHE A 275 13.42 12.15 -19.77
N LEU A 276 13.49 10.93 -19.26
CA LEU A 276 14.51 10.52 -18.28
C LEU A 276 15.92 10.56 -18.86
N ALA A 277 16.11 10.17 -20.12
CA ALA A 277 17.37 10.32 -20.84
C ALA A 277 17.75 11.80 -20.99
N GLY A 278 16.79 12.66 -21.31
CA GLY A 278 16.97 14.11 -21.37
C GLY A 278 17.37 14.76 -20.03
N LEU A 279 17.01 14.14 -18.89
CA LEU A 279 17.48 14.54 -17.56
C LEU A 279 18.87 13.97 -17.20
N GLY A 280 19.42 13.08 -18.02
CA GLY A 280 20.62 12.31 -17.69
C GLY A 280 20.41 11.24 -16.63
N ALA A 281 19.16 10.78 -16.43
CA ALA A 281 18.77 9.78 -15.43
C ALA A 281 18.43 8.40 -16.03
N PHE A 282 18.57 8.24 -17.35
CA PHE A 282 18.40 6.97 -18.06
C PHE A 282 19.34 6.90 -19.28
N ASP A 283 19.80 5.68 -19.60
CA ASP A 283 20.58 5.39 -20.80
C ASP A 283 20.34 3.94 -21.24
N GLU A 284 19.78 3.76 -22.43
CA GLU A 284 19.48 2.44 -22.96
C GLU A 284 20.70 1.66 -23.43
N GLU A 285 21.71 2.33 -23.98
CA GLU A 285 22.93 1.69 -24.49
C GLU A 285 23.76 1.12 -23.33
N ILE A 286 24.00 1.93 -22.28
CA ILE A 286 24.71 1.48 -21.08
C ILE A 286 23.94 0.34 -20.42
N MET A 287 22.63 0.50 -20.28
CA MET A 287 21.78 -0.54 -19.70
C MET A 287 21.98 -1.86 -20.44
N THR A 288 21.92 -1.83 -21.77
CA THR A 288 22.04 -3.02 -22.63
C THR A 288 23.43 -3.65 -22.57
N VAL A 289 24.49 -2.84 -22.61
CA VAL A 289 25.88 -3.31 -22.56
C VAL A 289 26.21 -3.90 -21.18
N THR A 290 25.87 -3.19 -20.11
CA THR A 290 26.17 -3.59 -18.72
C THR A 290 25.14 -4.59 -18.15
N SER A 291 23.98 -4.82 -18.78
CA SER A 291 23.09 -5.93 -18.39
C SER A 291 23.43 -7.25 -19.10
N MET A 292 24.31 -7.23 -20.09
CA MET A 292 24.57 -8.40 -20.93
C MET A 292 25.13 -9.56 -20.09
N GLY A 293 24.44 -10.70 -20.14
CA GLY A 293 24.82 -11.90 -19.38
C GLY A 293 24.38 -11.91 -17.91
N VAL A 294 23.65 -10.89 -17.44
CA VAL A 294 23.10 -10.82 -16.08
C VAL A 294 21.61 -11.15 -16.11
N ASP A 295 21.14 -12.00 -15.18
CA ASP A 295 19.70 -12.27 -14.96
C ASP A 295 19.07 -11.09 -14.21
N VAL A 296 18.94 -9.95 -14.90
CA VAL A 296 18.49 -8.69 -14.30
C VAL A 296 17.03 -8.76 -13.89
N GLN A 297 16.77 -8.34 -12.65
CA GLN A 297 15.42 -8.18 -12.10
C GLN A 297 15.03 -6.69 -12.06
N LEU A 298 16.02 -5.81 -11.84
CA LEU A 298 15.84 -4.37 -11.78
C LEU A 298 17.06 -3.64 -12.37
N HIS A 299 16.80 -2.66 -13.22
CA HIS A 299 17.77 -1.70 -13.72
C HIS A 299 17.74 -0.45 -12.83
N LEU A 300 18.82 -0.18 -12.12
CA LEU A 300 18.91 0.91 -11.17
C LEU A 300 19.79 2.03 -11.71
N PHE A 301 19.22 3.22 -11.91
CA PHE A 301 19.89 4.43 -12.36
C PHE A 301 19.84 5.49 -11.26
N GLU A 302 20.99 6.05 -10.88
CA GLU A 302 21.11 6.97 -9.75
C GLU A 302 21.88 8.23 -10.15
N ALA A 303 21.21 9.37 -10.07
CA ALA A 303 21.73 10.67 -10.47
C ALA A 303 21.15 11.77 -9.57
N THR A 304 21.90 12.85 -9.35
CA THR A 304 21.35 14.07 -8.76
C THR A 304 21.06 15.06 -9.89
N VAL A 305 19.78 15.25 -10.21
CA VAL A 305 19.32 16.07 -11.35
C VAL A 305 18.79 17.42 -10.88
N GLN A 306 18.91 18.45 -11.71
CA GLN A 306 18.32 19.77 -11.46
C GLN A 306 17.34 20.12 -12.57
N LEU A 307 16.07 20.33 -12.20
CA LEU A 307 15.06 20.76 -13.15
C LEU A 307 15.17 22.25 -13.43
N VAL A 308 14.95 22.62 -14.68
CA VAL A 308 14.93 24.00 -15.14
C VAL A 308 13.63 24.67 -14.72
N ARG A 309 13.70 25.91 -14.24
CA ARG A 309 12.55 26.67 -13.75
C ARG A 309 11.92 27.53 -14.84
N ASP A 310 12.75 28.19 -15.66
CA ASP A 310 12.33 29.06 -16.76
C ASP A 310 12.85 28.53 -18.10
N ASP A 311 12.09 28.67 -19.18
CA ASP A 311 12.44 28.16 -20.52
C ASP A 311 13.81 28.69 -21.04
N ASN A 312 14.32 29.77 -20.45
CA ASN A 312 15.62 30.34 -20.75
C ASN A 312 16.80 29.64 -20.06
N PHE A 313 16.58 28.65 -19.17
CA PHE A 313 17.60 27.94 -18.40
C PHE A 313 18.45 28.84 -17.48
N GLU A 314 17.95 30.02 -17.10
CA GLU A 314 18.68 30.94 -16.21
C GLU A 314 18.57 30.54 -14.73
N SER A 315 17.50 29.84 -14.37
CA SER A 315 17.20 29.47 -13.00
C SER A 315 16.87 27.97 -12.91
N PHE A 316 17.32 27.35 -11.82
CA PHE A 316 17.13 25.93 -11.55
C PHE A 316 16.40 25.75 -10.23
N TYR A 317 15.57 24.71 -10.16
CA TYR A 317 15.08 24.20 -8.89
C TYR A 317 16.22 23.57 -8.07
N PRO A 318 16.04 23.40 -6.75
CA PRO A 318 16.99 22.63 -5.95
C PRO A 318 17.20 21.22 -6.52
N PRO A 319 18.39 20.62 -6.30
CA PRO A 319 18.68 19.30 -6.81
C PRO A 319 17.75 18.21 -6.28
N ILE A 320 17.51 17.19 -7.09
CA ILE A 320 16.73 16.00 -6.74
C ILE A 320 17.68 14.80 -6.77
N GLN A 321 17.84 14.15 -5.62
CA GLN A 321 18.51 12.84 -5.55
C GLN A 321 17.57 11.78 -6.11
N LEU A 322 17.72 11.48 -7.39
CA LEU A 322 16.80 10.63 -8.15
C LEU A 322 17.36 9.20 -8.26
N ILE A 323 16.54 8.24 -7.85
CA ILE A 323 16.74 6.81 -8.01
C ILE A 323 15.68 6.35 -9.02
N TYR A 324 16.06 6.12 -10.27
CA TYR A 324 15.17 5.52 -11.25
C TYR A 324 15.37 4.00 -11.28
N ALA A 325 14.34 3.26 -10.91
CA ALA A 325 14.34 1.82 -10.74
C ALA A 325 13.38 1.21 -11.77
N LEU A 326 13.92 0.72 -12.89
CA LEU A 326 13.16 0.11 -13.98
C LEU A 326 13.16 -1.41 -13.83
N LYS A 327 12.02 -2.01 -13.48
CA LYS A 327 11.90 -3.47 -13.35
C LYS A 327 12.02 -4.13 -14.72
N GLU A 328 12.74 -5.24 -14.81
CA GLU A 328 12.86 -5.99 -16.07
C GLU A 328 11.49 -6.56 -16.47
N ASN A 329 10.79 -7.15 -15.50
CA ASN A 329 9.47 -7.76 -15.67
C ASN A 329 8.38 -6.92 -14.97
N ASN A 330 7.18 -6.92 -15.56
CA ASN A 330 5.99 -6.37 -14.91
C ASN A 330 5.56 -7.29 -13.76
N ALA A 331 5.47 -6.74 -12.56
CA ALA A 331 5.09 -7.45 -11.34
C ALA A 331 4.07 -6.68 -10.49
N GLY A 332 3.46 -5.61 -11.03
CA GLY A 332 2.45 -4.80 -10.36
C GLY A 332 3.01 -3.69 -9.46
N LYS A 333 2.13 -2.72 -9.19
CA LYS A 333 2.40 -1.57 -8.30
C LYS A 333 2.81 -1.99 -6.88
N LEU A 334 2.17 -3.02 -6.32
CA LEU A 334 2.47 -3.48 -4.97
C LEU A 334 3.91 -4.04 -4.88
N ASN A 335 4.40 -4.69 -5.94
CA ASN A 335 5.79 -5.11 -6.03
C ASN A 335 6.75 -3.91 -6.17
N SER A 336 6.34 -2.83 -6.85
CA SER A 336 7.10 -1.58 -6.86
C SER A 336 7.24 -0.98 -5.45
N HIS A 337 6.18 -1.05 -4.64
CA HIS A 337 6.26 -0.70 -3.21
C HIS A 337 7.15 -1.65 -2.41
N LEU A 338 7.20 -2.94 -2.75
CA LEU A 338 8.10 -3.91 -2.10
C LEU A 338 9.57 -3.53 -2.32
N TRP A 339 9.97 -3.16 -3.54
CA TRP A 339 11.29 -2.60 -3.81
C TRP A 339 11.55 -1.33 -2.99
N PHE A 340 10.60 -0.39 -2.99
CA PHE A 340 10.77 0.86 -2.28
C PHE A 340 10.93 0.68 -0.75
N PHE A 341 10.06 -0.10 -0.13
CA PHE A 341 10.06 -0.26 1.32
C PHE A 341 11.09 -1.29 1.81
N ASN A 342 11.09 -2.50 1.25
CA ASN A 342 11.91 -3.60 1.77
C ASN A 342 13.33 -3.65 1.21
N ALA A 343 13.60 -3.00 0.07
CA ALA A 343 14.95 -2.86 -0.44
C ALA A 343 15.54 -1.48 -0.08
N PHE A 344 14.95 -0.42 -0.62
CA PHE A 344 15.58 0.91 -0.55
C PHE A 344 15.42 1.59 0.82
N SER A 345 14.23 1.54 1.41
CA SER A 345 13.96 2.19 2.70
C SER A 345 14.62 1.44 3.86
N GLU A 346 14.84 0.13 3.75
CA GLU A 346 15.61 -0.64 4.73
C GLU A 346 17.10 -0.26 4.75
N GLN A 347 17.67 0.21 3.62
CA GLN A 347 19.03 0.79 3.60
C GLN A 347 19.06 2.21 4.15
N LEU A 348 18.20 3.09 3.62
CA LEU A 348 18.27 4.53 3.93
C LEU A 348 17.67 4.90 5.29
N LEU A 349 16.86 4.02 5.87
CA LEU A 349 16.13 4.20 7.13
C LEU A 349 15.49 5.60 7.26
N PRO A 350 14.64 6.01 6.30
CA PRO A 350 14.12 7.36 6.27
C PRO A 350 13.22 7.64 7.48
N THR A 351 13.18 8.89 7.95
CA THR A 351 12.20 9.27 9.00
C THR A 351 10.76 9.15 8.48
N TYR A 352 10.54 9.63 7.26
CA TYR A 352 9.24 9.66 6.61
C TYR A 352 9.33 9.12 5.19
N THR A 353 8.29 8.38 4.80
CA THR A 353 8.08 7.92 3.43
C THR A 353 6.87 8.64 2.84
N VAL A 354 6.90 8.95 1.55
CA VAL A 354 5.81 9.62 0.83
C VAL A 354 5.50 8.79 -0.40
N LEU A 355 4.23 8.40 -0.56
CA LEU A 355 3.73 7.69 -1.73
C LEU A 355 3.11 8.68 -2.70
N VAL A 356 3.56 8.65 -3.96
CA VAL A 356 3.05 9.47 -5.06
C VAL A 356 2.83 8.59 -6.28
N ASP A 357 1.70 8.78 -6.99
CA ASP A 357 1.51 8.17 -8.31
C ASP A 357 2.06 9.10 -9.38
N VAL A 358 2.65 8.56 -10.44
CA VAL A 358 2.96 9.36 -11.63
C VAL A 358 1.66 9.98 -12.19
N GLY A 359 1.74 11.21 -12.68
CA GLY A 359 0.55 12.00 -13.05
C GLY A 359 -0.09 12.73 -11.86
N THR A 360 0.21 12.33 -10.62
CA THR A 360 -0.15 13.13 -9.44
C THR A 360 0.84 14.27 -9.27
N ILE A 361 0.35 15.50 -9.22
CA ILE A 361 1.13 16.74 -9.10
C ILE A 361 0.90 17.35 -7.70
N PRO A 362 1.85 17.19 -6.77
CA PRO A 362 1.78 17.86 -5.46
C PRO A 362 1.84 19.38 -5.63
N GLY A 363 0.99 20.09 -4.89
CA GLY A 363 1.12 21.55 -4.73
C GLY A 363 2.48 21.92 -4.12
N PRO A 364 2.95 23.19 -4.30
CA PRO A 364 4.33 23.60 -4.03
C PRO A 364 4.79 23.46 -2.56
N THR A 365 3.85 23.27 -1.63
CA THR A 365 4.14 23.13 -0.20
C THR A 365 3.52 21.86 0.41
N SER A 366 2.91 21.02 -0.43
CA SER A 366 2.03 19.94 0.02
C SER A 366 2.80 18.82 0.73
N ILE A 367 3.93 18.37 0.19
CA ILE A 367 4.76 17.34 0.81
C ILE A 367 5.30 17.87 2.14
N PHE A 368 5.84 19.09 2.17
CA PHE A 368 6.30 19.70 3.42
C PHE A 368 5.19 19.76 4.48
N LYS A 369 3.95 20.08 4.10
CA LYS A 369 2.81 20.11 5.04
C LYS A 369 2.45 18.72 5.59
N LEU A 370 2.56 17.66 4.81
CA LEU A 370 2.41 16.27 5.29
C LEU A 370 3.45 15.98 6.39
N ILE A 371 4.72 16.23 6.08
CA ILE A 371 5.84 16.01 7.00
C ILE A 371 5.69 16.84 8.28
N ARG A 372 5.41 18.14 8.13
CA ARG A 372 5.21 19.07 9.26
C ARG A 372 4.07 18.63 10.16
N SER A 373 3.03 18.00 9.62
CA SER A 373 1.93 17.46 10.43
C SER A 373 2.41 16.33 11.35
N MET A 374 3.23 15.42 10.82
CA MET A 374 3.81 14.32 11.60
C MET A 374 4.90 14.80 12.57
N ASP A 375 5.71 15.80 12.21
CA ASP A 375 6.68 16.41 13.14
C ASP A 375 6.00 17.05 14.36
N ARG A 376 4.85 17.71 14.15
CA ARG A 376 4.12 18.40 15.23
C ARG A 376 3.41 17.46 16.19
N ASN A 377 3.12 16.24 15.77
CA ASN A 377 2.45 15.27 16.59
C ASN A 377 3.13 13.89 16.42
N PRO A 378 4.01 13.51 17.36
CA PRO A 378 4.71 12.23 17.33
C PRO A 378 3.79 11.00 17.30
N GLN A 379 2.52 11.13 17.70
CA GLN A 379 1.55 10.03 17.64
C GLN A 379 1.06 9.75 16.21
N ILE A 380 1.30 10.65 15.24
CA ILE A 380 0.86 10.46 13.86
C ILE A 380 1.83 9.54 13.14
N GLY A 381 1.35 8.34 12.80
CA GLY A 381 2.08 7.34 12.02
C GLY A 381 1.84 7.46 10.51
N GLY A 382 0.74 8.10 10.09
CA GLY A 382 0.44 8.32 8.67
C GLY A 382 -0.50 9.49 8.42
N VAL A 383 -0.39 10.08 7.23
CA VAL A 383 -1.19 11.23 6.80
C VAL A 383 -1.63 11.11 5.35
N ALA A 384 -2.85 11.55 5.07
CA ALA A 384 -3.36 11.72 3.71
C ALA A 384 -3.37 13.20 3.36
N GLY A 385 -2.89 13.53 2.16
CA GLY A 385 -3.18 14.81 1.54
C GLY A 385 -4.55 14.81 0.88
N GLU A 386 -4.95 15.99 0.41
CA GLU A 386 -6.16 16.15 -0.41
C GLU A 386 -5.84 15.77 -1.86
N ILE A 387 -6.44 14.68 -2.34
CA ILE A 387 -6.47 14.39 -3.77
C ILE A 387 -7.57 15.22 -4.41
N ALA A 388 -7.22 15.99 -5.42
CA ALA A 388 -8.13 16.79 -6.23
C ALA A 388 -8.05 16.40 -7.71
N VAL A 389 -9.17 16.51 -8.41
CA VAL A 389 -9.21 16.30 -9.86
C VAL A 389 -8.48 17.44 -10.55
N ASP A 390 -7.55 17.11 -11.44
CA ASP A 390 -6.88 18.10 -12.27
C ASP A 390 -7.83 18.65 -13.34
N HIS A 391 -7.87 19.97 -13.49
CA HIS A 391 -8.69 20.69 -14.47
C HIS A 391 -10.07 20.05 -14.80
N PRO A 392 -10.98 19.90 -13.82
CA PRO A 392 -12.22 19.15 -14.02
C PRO A 392 -13.11 19.76 -15.11
N ASN A 393 -13.38 19.00 -16.17
CA ASN A 393 -14.34 19.38 -17.20
C ASN A 393 -15.78 19.14 -16.70
N TYR A 394 -16.42 20.19 -16.22
CA TYR A 394 -17.78 20.15 -15.67
C TYR A 394 -18.88 19.79 -16.69
N PHE A 395 -18.60 19.85 -18.00
CA PHE A 395 -19.55 19.40 -19.02
C PHE A 395 -19.57 17.88 -19.19
N ASN A 396 -18.52 17.19 -18.77
CA ASN A 396 -18.51 15.73 -18.71
C ASN A 396 -19.06 15.29 -17.34
N PRO A 397 -20.27 14.68 -17.27
CA PRO A 397 -20.87 14.28 -16.00
C PRO A 397 -20.04 13.23 -15.25
N VAL A 398 -19.26 12.41 -15.96
CA VAL A 398 -18.38 11.39 -15.34
C VAL A 398 -17.24 12.07 -14.55
N ILE A 399 -16.60 13.07 -15.14
CA ILE A 399 -15.51 13.83 -14.47
C ILE A 399 -16.09 14.70 -13.34
N ALA A 400 -17.19 15.40 -13.62
CA ALA A 400 -17.83 16.29 -12.66
C ALA A 400 -18.30 15.53 -11.41
N ALA A 401 -18.96 14.37 -11.57
CA ALA A 401 -19.44 13.59 -10.44
C ALA A 401 -18.29 13.04 -9.58
N GLN A 402 -17.17 12.65 -10.20
CA GLN A 402 -15.96 12.26 -9.46
C GLN A 402 -15.38 13.44 -8.67
N HIS A 403 -15.27 14.63 -9.29
CA HIS A 403 -14.84 15.84 -8.58
C HIS A 403 -15.69 16.10 -7.33
N PHE A 404 -17.02 15.95 -7.42
CA PHE A 404 -17.92 16.06 -6.28
C PHE A 404 -17.61 15.00 -5.20
N GLU A 405 -17.53 13.71 -5.56
CA GLU A 405 -17.24 12.63 -4.60
C GLU A 405 -15.94 12.86 -3.84
N TYR A 406 -14.85 13.20 -4.55
CA TYR A 406 -13.54 13.44 -3.93
C TYR A 406 -13.62 14.60 -2.93
N LYS A 407 -14.21 15.72 -3.33
CA LYS A 407 -14.34 16.90 -2.45
C LYS A 407 -15.19 16.61 -1.23
N ILE A 408 -16.35 15.98 -1.39
CA ILE A 408 -17.21 15.62 -0.26
C ILE A 408 -16.52 14.62 0.66
N SER A 409 -15.83 13.61 0.11
CA SER A 409 -15.09 12.65 0.91
C SER A 409 -13.99 13.32 1.74
N ASN A 410 -13.27 14.29 1.17
CA ASN A 410 -12.23 15.02 1.86
C ASN A 410 -12.77 15.95 2.97
N ILE A 411 -13.79 16.77 2.66
CA ILE A 411 -14.30 17.77 3.60
C ILE A 411 -15.18 17.18 4.70
N MET A 412 -15.86 16.06 4.44
CA MET A 412 -16.77 15.41 5.40
C MET A 412 -16.11 14.17 6.01
N ASP A 413 -15.82 13.16 5.20
CA ASP A 413 -15.42 11.83 5.70
C ASP A 413 -14.01 11.85 6.29
N LYS A 414 -13.01 12.32 5.52
CA LYS A 414 -11.62 12.40 5.97
C LYS A 414 -11.44 13.37 7.13
N SER A 415 -12.24 14.43 7.18
CA SER A 415 -12.25 15.37 8.29
C SER A 415 -12.80 14.71 9.57
N LEU A 416 -13.92 13.98 9.50
CA LEU A 416 -14.46 13.19 10.61
C LEU A 416 -13.45 12.13 11.08
N GLU A 417 -12.96 11.30 10.16
CA GLU A 417 -11.98 10.26 10.43
C GLU A 417 -10.71 10.82 11.10
N SER A 418 -10.23 11.99 10.64
CA SER A 418 -9.06 12.63 11.21
C SER A 418 -9.27 13.14 12.64
N VAL A 419 -10.48 13.56 13.00
CA VAL A 419 -10.82 13.95 14.38
C VAL A 419 -10.80 12.72 15.29
N LEU A 420 -11.32 11.59 14.80
CA LEU A 420 -11.39 10.33 15.53
C LEU A 420 -10.03 9.62 15.63
N GLY A 421 -9.09 9.93 14.74
CA GLY A 421 -7.69 9.49 14.77
C GLY A 421 -7.40 8.22 13.97
N PHE A 422 -8.39 7.72 13.22
CA PHE A 422 -8.24 6.60 12.29
C PHE A 422 -8.79 7.01 10.92
N ILE A 423 -7.91 7.07 9.92
CA ILE A 423 -8.30 7.25 8.53
C ILE A 423 -8.47 5.84 7.92
N SER A 424 -9.64 5.54 7.35
CA SER A 424 -9.94 4.20 6.84
C SER A 424 -9.15 3.82 5.58
N VAL A 425 -8.57 4.82 4.90
CA VAL A 425 -7.72 4.66 3.73
C VAL A 425 -6.79 5.86 3.57
N LEU A 426 -5.50 5.59 3.48
CA LEU A 426 -4.47 6.53 3.04
C LEU A 426 -4.14 6.17 1.58
N PRO A 427 -4.51 7.00 0.60
CA PRO A 427 -4.39 6.63 -0.80
C PRO A 427 -2.92 6.51 -1.21
N GLY A 428 -2.61 5.49 -2.01
CA GLY A 428 -1.27 5.31 -2.59
C GLY A 428 -0.83 6.46 -3.50
N ALA A 429 -1.78 7.26 -4.02
CA ALA A 429 -1.50 8.38 -4.92
C ALA A 429 -0.90 9.62 -4.23
N PHE A 430 -1.26 9.89 -2.97
CA PHE A 430 -0.67 11.00 -2.21
C PHE A 430 -0.87 10.83 -0.71
N SER A 431 0.06 10.15 -0.06
CA SER A 431 0.08 9.94 1.39
C SER A 431 1.52 9.91 1.90
N ALA A 432 1.67 10.03 3.22
CA ALA A 432 2.96 9.88 3.85
C ALA A 432 2.85 9.07 5.14
N TYR A 433 3.91 8.34 5.47
CA TYR A 433 4.00 7.52 6.67
C TYR A 433 5.28 7.84 7.41
N ARG A 434 5.21 7.78 8.73
CA ARG A 434 6.41 7.65 9.54
C ARG A 434 6.93 6.24 9.34
N TYR A 435 8.16 6.10 8.87
CA TYR A 435 8.67 4.80 8.45
C TYR A 435 8.68 3.80 9.61
N GLU A 436 9.12 4.24 10.81
CA GLU A 436 9.10 3.40 12.01
C GLU A 436 7.71 2.83 12.32
N ALA A 437 6.64 3.57 11.97
CA ALA A 437 5.27 3.20 12.28
C ALA A 437 4.71 2.12 11.36
N ILE A 438 5.32 1.90 10.18
CA ILE A 438 4.92 0.87 9.22
C ILE A 438 5.95 -0.26 9.05
N ARG A 439 7.25 -0.01 9.31
CA ARG A 439 8.32 -1.00 9.14
C ARG A 439 8.10 -2.23 10.03
N ALA A 440 8.56 -3.38 9.55
CA ALA A 440 8.57 -4.63 10.30
C ALA A 440 9.65 -4.61 11.40
N GLU A 441 9.29 -5.05 12.60
CA GLU A 441 10.24 -5.39 13.66
C GLU A 441 10.21 -6.91 13.84
N LYS A 442 11.34 -7.61 13.60
CA LYS A 442 11.42 -9.09 13.70
C LYS A 442 10.35 -9.82 12.88
N GLY A 443 10.15 -9.38 11.63
CA GLY A 443 9.13 -9.97 10.73
C GLY A 443 7.68 -9.58 11.03
N VAL A 444 7.42 -8.82 12.11
CA VAL A 444 6.07 -8.43 12.52
C VAL A 444 5.86 -6.93 12.33
N GLY A 445 4.77 -6.55 11.68
CA GLY A 445 4.38 -5.15 11.54
C GLY A 445 3.37 -4.93 10.42
N PRO A 446 3.04 -3.66 10.12
CA PRO A 446 2.08 -3.33 9.06
C PRO A 446 2.55 -3.70 7.65
N LEU A 447 3.83 -3.52 7.30
CA LEU A 447 4.34 -3.85 5.96
C LEU A 447 4.27 -5.35 5.57
N PRO A 448 4.61 -6.31 6.44
CA PRO A 448 4.42 -7.74 6.14
C PRO A 448 2.98 -8.09 5.74
N GLU A 449 1.98 -7.54 6.44
CA GLU A 449 0.57 -7.74 6.06
C GLU A 449 0.23 -6.98 4.77
N TYR A 450 0.78 -5.79 4.55
CA TYR A 450 0.60 -5.03 3.31
C TYR A 450 1.04 -5.81 2.06
N PHE A 451 2.14 -6.57 2.14
CA PHE A 451 2.69 -7.36 1.03
C PHE A 451 2.20 -8.81 0.99
N LYS A 452 1.27 -9.21 1.85
CA LYS A 452 0.86 -10.62 1.99
C LYS A 452 0.33 -11.25 0.70
N SER A 453 -0.32 -10.46 -0.17
CA SER A 453 -0.80 -10.94 -1.47
C SER A 453 0.31 -11.20 -2.50
N LEU A 454 1.53 -10.71 -2.26
CA LEU A 454 2.71 -11.04 -3.08
C LEU A 454 3.44 -12.28 -2.55
N THR A 455 3.37 -12.53 -1.23
CA THR A 455 4.08 -13.65 -0.58
C THR A 455 3.24 -14.91 -0.43
N THR A 456 1.91 -14.79 -0.55
CA THR A 456 0.96 -15.90 -0.41
C THR A 456 0.28 -16.19 -1.74
N SER A 457 0.14 -17.48 -2.10
CA SER A 457 -0.56 -17.88 -3.32
C SER A 457 -2.04 -17.50 -3.29
N THR A 458 -2.64 -17.24 -4.46
CA THR A 458 -4.08 -16.94 -4.58
C THR A 458 -4.95 -18.05 -3.99
N ARG A 459 -4.51 -19.31 -4.14
CA ARG A 459 -5.17 -20.50 -3.58
C ARG A 459 -5.25 -20.41 -2.06
N ASP A 460 -4.13 -20.08 -1.40
CA ASP A 460 -4.04 -20.07 0.06
C ASP A 460 -4.66 -18.80 0.68
N LEU A 461 -4.70 -17.69 -0.06
CA LEU A 461 -5.48 -16.51 0.33
C LEU A 461 -6.99 -16.81 0.35
N GLY A 462 -7.46 -17.52 -0.67
CA GLY A 462 -8.88 -17.76 -0.90
C GLY A 462 -9.65 -16.51 -1.35
N PRO A 463 -10.93 -16.65 -1.72
CA PRO A 463 -11.68 -15.60 -2.41
C PRO A 463 -11.98 -14.37 -1.56
N PHE A 464 -12.20 -14.54 -0.25
CA PHE A 464 -12.44 -13.43 0.66
C PHE A 464 -11.19 -12.55 0.82
N LYS A 465 -10.04 -13.13 1.19
CA LYS A 465 -8.80 -12.36 1.33
C LYS A 465 -8.29 -11.86 -0.01
N GLY A 466 -8.46 -12.62 -1.09
CA GLY A 466 -8.13 -12.17 -2.44
C GLY A 466 -8.82 -10.86 -2.80
N ASN A 467 -10.12 -10.72 -2.50
CA ASN A 467 -10.82 -9.44 -2.68
C ASN A 467 -10.41 -8.38 -1.64
N MET A 468 -10.13 -8.77 -0.39
CA MET A 468 -9.64 -7.86 0.66
C MET A 468 -8.35 -7.14 0.24
N TYR A 469 -7.39 -7.88 -0.33
CA TYR A 469 -6.12 -7.37 -0.82
C TYR A 469 -6.21 -6.59 -2.14
N LEU A 470 -7.43 -6.35 -2.67
CA LEU A 470 -7.65 -5.30 -3.67
C LEU A 470 -7.59 -3.88 -3.08
N ALA A 471 -7.64 -3.76 -1.75
CA ALA A 471 -7.48 -2.51 -1.03
C ALA A 471 -6.44 -2.69 0.10
N GLU A 472 -5.21 -3.04 -0.30
CA GLU A 472 -4.08 -3.25 0.61
C GLU A 472 -3.77 -2.01 1.47
N ASP A 473 -4.04 -0.82 0.96
CA ASP A 473 -3.90 0.46 1.66
C ASP A 473 -4.80 0.56 2.90
N ARG A 474 -6.02 0.00 2.83
CA ARG A 474 -6.94 -0.08 3.98
C ARG A 474 -6.45 -1.06 5.04
N ILE A 475 -5.87 -2.17 4.61
CA ILE A 475 -5.27 -3.17 5.51
C ILE A 475 -4.10 -2.53 6.25
N LEU A 476 -3.22 -1.83 5.53
CA LEU A 476 -2.10 -1.10 6.13
C LEU A 476 -2.55 -0.07 7.18
N CYS A 477 -3.64 0.67 6.90
CA CYS A 477 -4.22 1.60 7.87
C CYS A 477 -4.69 0.89 9.15
N PHE A 478 -5.39 -0.24 9.01
CA PHE A 478 -5.85 -1.02 10.17
C PHE A 478 -4.68 -1.59 10.97
N GLU A 479 -3.70 -2.20 10.32
CA GLU A 479 -2.51 -2.77 10.98
C GLU A 479 -1.67 -1.70 11.68
N LEU A 480 -1.60 -0.49 11.11
CA LEU A 480 -0.98 0.67 11.77
C LEU A 480 -1.74 1.07 13.04
N LEU A 481 -3.08 1.11 13.00
CA LEU A 481 -3.92 1.45 14.16
C LEU A 481 -3.81 0.39 15.28
N ALA A 482 -3.80 -0.89 14.90
CA ALA A 482 -3.78 -2.04 15.80
C ALA A 482 -2.36 -2.47 16.21
N ARG A 483 -1.31 -1.74 15.79
CA ARG A 483 0.08 -2.11 16.05
C ARG A 483 0.34 -2.34 17.54
N ARG A 484 0.85 -3.53 17.85
CA ARG A 484 1.07 -4.00 19.23
C ARG A 484 1.95 -3.03 20.02
N GLY A 485 1.49 -2.64 21.20
CA GLY A 485 2.22 -1.77 22.11
C GLY A 485 2.44 -0.34 21.61
N ARG A 486 1.85 0.05 20.47
CA ARG A 486 1.97 1.39 19.90
C ARG A 486 0.60 2.06 19.84
N ASN A 487 0.59 3.38 19.79
CA ASN A 487 -0.62 4.21 19.80
C ASN A 487 -0.71 5.11 18.55
N TRP A 488 -0.23 4.63 17.41
CA TRP A 488 -0.21 5.37 16.15
C TRP A 488 -1.62 5.78 15.70
N THR A 489 -1.72 7.03 15.24
CA THR A 489 -2.93 7.61 14.66
C THR A 489 -2.66 8.04 13.23
N MET A 490 -3.74 8.25 12.48
CA MET A 490 -3.68 8.77 11.12
C MET A 490 -4.53 10.03 10.99
N HIS A 491 -4.08 10.97 10.18
CA HIS A 491 -4.72 12.27 10.04
C HIS A 491 -4.83 12.73 8.59
N TYR A 492 -5.83 13.58 8.35
CA TYR A 492 -6.03 14.27 7.08
C TYR A 492 -5.38 15.66 7.11
N VAL A 493 -4.58 15.98 6.09
CA VAL A 493 -3.90 17.28 5.94
C VAL A 493 -4.50 18.03 4.76
N LYS A 494 -5.60 18.73 5.02
CA LYS A 494 -6.34 19.52 4.00
C LYS A 494 -5.46 20.44 3.12
N ASP A 495 -4.45 21.09 3.69
CA ASP A 495 -3.62 22.05 2.93
C ASP A 495 -2.57 21.39 2.03
N ALA A 496 -2.40 20.07 2.14
CA ALA A 496 -1.50 19.29 1.31
C ALA A 496 -2.29 18.75 0.12
N ILE A 497 -2.51 19.60 -0.88
CA ILE A 497 -3.28 19.26 -2.09
C ILE A 497 -2.35 18.67 -3.14
N ALA A 498 -2.78 17.58 -3.77
CA ALA A 498 -2.19 17.06 -5.00
C ALA A 498 -3.29 16.87 -6.06
N ARG A 499 -2.99 17.23 -7.31
CA ARG A 499 -3.91 17.09 -8.43
C ARG A 499 -3.59 15.84 -9.22
N THR A 500 -4.61 15.14 -9.69
CA THR A 500 -4.47 13.91 -10.49
C THR A 500 -5.57 13.83 -11.53
N ASP A 501 -5.30 13.09 -12.60
CA ASP A 501 -6.28 12.67 -13.59
C ASP A 501 -7.34 11.72 -13.00
N VAL A 502 -8.47 11.62 -13.68
CA VAL A 502 -9.56 10.69 -13.35
C VAL A 502 -10.11 10.07 -14.61
N PRO A 503 -10.73 8.87 -14.54
CA PRO A 503 -11.40 8.27 -15.68
C PRO A 503 -12.39 9.22 -16.36
N GLU A 504 -12.17 9.49 -17.65
CA GLU A 504 -13.04 10.38 -18.43
C GLU A 504 -14.28 9.68 -18.99
N THR A 505 -14.20 8.34 -19.16
CA THR A 505 -15.27 7.52 -19.73
C THR A 505 -15.95 6.68 -18.65
N LEU A 506 -17.24 6.40 -18.85
CA LEU A 506 -17.99 5.51 -17.95
C LEU A 506 -17.39 4.10 -17.91
N VAL A 507 -16.86 3.59 -19.04
CA VAL A 507 -16.27 2.26 -19.12
C VAL A 507 -15.05 2.13 -18.22
N ASP A 508 -14.18 3.14 -18.23
CA ASP A 508 -12.96 3.13 -17.41
C ASP A 508 -13.30 3.34 -15.93
N LEU A 509 -14.29 4.19 -15.64
CA LEU A 509 -14.84 4.36 -14.30
C LEU A 509 -15.39 3.03 -13.72
N ILE A 510 -16.13 2.24 -14.51
CA ILE A 510 -16.65 0.92 -14.10
C ILE A 510 -15.49 -0.02 -13.72
N LYS A 511 -14.43 -0.06 -14.52
CA LYS A 511 -13.26 -0.92 -14.27
C LYS A 511 -12.54 -0.52 -12.98
N GLN A 512 -12.28 0.77 -12.80
CA GLN A 512 -11.62 1.30 -11.60
C GLN A 512 -12.46 1.01 -10.35
N ARG A 513 -13.75 1.33 -10.38
CA ARG A 513 -14.64 1.25 -9.22
C ARG A 513 -14.96 -0.17 -8.79
N ARG A 514 -14.88 -1.16 -9.69
CA ARG A 514 -14.94 -2.57 -9.31
C ARG A 514 -13.89 -2.93 -8.26
N ARG A 515 -12.63 -2.56 -8.46
CA ARG A 515 -11.53 -2.81 -7.51
C ARG A 515 -11.82 -2.11 -6.17
N TRP A 516 -12.20 -0.84 -6.24
CA TRP A 516 -12.42 -0.03 -5.05
C TRP A 516 -13.60 -0.51 -4.22
N LEU A 517 -14.73 -0.84 -4.84
CA LEU A 517 -15.92 -1.31 -4.14
C LEU A 517 -15.69 -2.69 -3.53
N ASN A 518 -15.13 -3.64 -4.29
CA ASN A 518 -14.81 -4.96 -3.77
C ASN A 518 -13.81 -4.85 -2.61
N GLY A 519 -12.65 -4.24 -2.84
CA GLY A 519 -11.62 -4.09 -1.81
C GLY A 519 -12.13 -3.38 -0.55
N SER A 520 -12.90 -2.29 -0.71
CA SER A 520 -13.45 -1.54 0.42
C SER A 520 -14.44 -2.36 1.25
N PHE A 521 -15.28 -3.18 0.60
CA PHE A 521 -16.24 -4.02 1.31
C PHE A 521 -15.53 -5.05 2.20
N PHE A 522 -14.61 -5.83 1.63
CA PHE A 522 -13.91 -6.90 2.37
C PHE A 522 -12.90 -6.37 3.39
N ALA A 523 -12.15 -5.31 3.06
CA ALA A 523 -11.26 -4.67 4.02
C ALA A 523 -12.05 -4.04 5.18
N GLY A 524 -13.25 -3.51 4.92
CA GLY A 524 -14.17 -3.02 5.95
C GLY A 524 -14.61 -4.13 6.90
N LEU A 525 -15.06 -5.28 6.37
CA LEU A 525 -15.41 -6.46 7.18
C LEU A 525 -14.23 -6.99 7.99
N PHE A 526 -13.03 -7.00 7.40
CA PHE A 526 -11.81 -7.39 8.09
C PHE A 526 -11.51 -6.46 9.27
N ALA A 527 -11.54 -5.14 9.06
CA ALA A 527 -11.30 -4.18 10.12
C ALA A 527 -12.33 -4.32 11.26
N ILE A 528 -13.62 -4.44 10.91
CA ILE A 528 -14.71 -4.59 11.89
C ILE A 528 -14.52 -5.88 12.72
N SER A 529 -14.25 -7.01 12.07
CA SER A 529 -14.06 -8.30 12.76
C SER A 529 -12.79 -8.35 13.62
N ASN A 530 -11.73 -7.65 13.21
CA ASN A 530 -10.46 -7.61 13.94
C ASN A 530 -10.36 -6.45 14.94
N PHE A 531 -11.38 -5.60 15.08
CA PHE A 531 -11.34 -4.42 15.96
C PHE A 531 -10.95 -4.75 17.41
N SER A 532 -11.22 -5.97 17.88
CA SER A 532 -10.77 -6.42 19.21
C SER A 532 -9.25 -6.29 19.44
N ARG A 533 -8.43 -6.34 18.37
CA ARG A 533 -6.98 -6.10 18.41
C ARG A 533 -6.63 -4.68 18.83
N VAL A 534 -7.43 -3.69 18.44
CA VAL A 534 -7.25 -2.30 18.91
C VAL A 534 -7.41 -2.24 20.43
N TRP A 535 -8.33 -3.01 21.02
CA TRP A 535 -8.49 -3.05 22.47
C TRP A 535 -7.38 -3.83 23.18
N LYS A 536 -6.99 -4.99 22.65
CA LYS A 536 -6.09 -5.95 23.30
C LYS A 536 -4.61 -5.68 23.05
N GLU A 537 -4.24 -5.34 21.82
CA GLU A 537 -2.85 -5.29 21.36
C GLU A 537 -2.30 -3.87 21.32
N SER A 538 -3.11 -2.87 20.97
CA SER A 538 -2.64 -1.49 20.84
C SER A 538 -2.37 -0.81 22.20
N GLY A 539 -1.43 0.12 22.18
CA GLY A 539 -1.08 1.01 23.29
C GLY A 539 -1.95 2.27 23.41
N HIS A 540 -3.10 2.34 22.72
CA HIS A 540 -3.99 3.51 22.77
C HIS A 540 -4.55 3.75 24.19
N SER A 541 -4.70 5.01 24.57
CA SER A 541 -5.34 5.38 25.84
C SER A 541 -6.80 4.91 25.89
N LEU A 542 -7.37 4.75 27.09
CA LEU A 542 -8.77 4.35 27.26
C LEU A 542 -9.74 5.29 26.54
N SER A 543 -9.51 6.62 26.65
CA SER A 543 -10.32 7.62 25.96
C SER A 543 -10.25 7.47 24.44
N ARG A 544 -9.06 7.21 23.88
CA ARG A 544 -8.89 6.96 22.45
C ARG A 544 -9.60 5.67 22.03
N LYS A 545 -9.50 4.60 22.81
CA LYS A 545 -10.20 3.33 22.54
C LYS A 545 -11.72 3.50 22.49
N ILE A 546 -12.30 4.30 23.38
CA ILE A 546 -13.74 4.63 23.35
C ILE A 546 -14.13 5.37 22.07
N VAL A 547 -13.37 6.40 21.69
CA VAL A 547 -13.62 7.18 20.44
C VAL A 547 -13.51 6.29 19.20
N LEU A 548 -12.49 5.42 19.15
CA LEU A 548 -12.33 4.45 18.07
C LEU A 548 -13.50 3.44 18.05
N THR A 549 -14.01 2.99 19.19
CA THR A 549 -15.21 2.13 19.23
C THR A 549 -16.41 2.82 18.59
N LEU A 550 -16.65 4.11 18.89
CA LEU A 550 -17.74 4.86 18.25
C LEU A 550 -17.54 4.96 16.73
N GLN A 551 -16.30 5.16 16.28
CA GLN A 551 -15.99 5.15 14.85
C GLN A 551 -16.26 3.79 14.21
N PHE A 552 -15.88 2.70 14.85
CA PHE A 552 -16.11 1.35 14.31
C PHE A 552 -17.60 0.96 14.31
N ILE A 553 -18.39 1.46 15.26
CA ILE A 553 -19.87 1.35 15.20
C ILE A 553 -20.40 2.11 13.98
N TYR A 554 -19.96 3.35 13.78
CA TYR A 554 -20.32 4.16 12.60
C TYR A 554 -19.97 3.44 11.29
N LEU A 555 -18.76 2.93 11.16
CA LEU A 555 -18.30 2.17 9.99
C LEU A 555 -19.10 0.87 9.78
N SER A 556 -19.50 0.20 10.86
CA SER A 556 -20.33 -1.01 10.79
C SER A 556 -21.72 -0.70 10.23
N VAL A 557 -22.37 0.35 10.73
CA VAL A 557 -23.67 0.79 10.21
C VAL A 557 -23.54 1.26 8.76
N GLN A 558 -22.47 1.99 8.41
CA GLN A 558 -22.20 2.40 7.04
C GLN A 558 -22.07 1.20 6.09
N ASN A 559 -21.41 0.11 6.52
CA ASN A 559 -21.27 -1.09 5.72
C ASN A 559 -22.62 -1.78 5.47
N VAL A 560 -23.48 -1.85 6.51
CA VAL A 560 -24.86 -2.36 6.38
C VAL A 560 -25.70 -1.50 5.44
N LEU A 561 -25.64 -0.17 5.55
CA LEU A 561 -26.37 0.72 4.64
C LEU A 561 -25.87 0.59 3.20
N SER A 562 -24.56 0.43 3.01
CA SER A 562 -23.96 0.20 1.70
C SER A 562 -24.42 -1.12 1.08
N TRP A 563 -24.64 -2.16 1.89
CA TRP A 563 -25.17 -3.45 1.44
C TRP A 563 -26.58 -3.33 0.84
N PHE A 564 -27.44 -2.51 1.44
CA PHE A 564 -28.83 -2.27 0.98
C PHE A 564 -28.97 -1.01 0.11
N LEU A 565 -27.87 -0.42 -0.35
CA LEU A 565 -27.91 0.83 -1.11
C LEU A 565 -28.69 0.68 -2.44
N LEU A 566 -28.57 -0.49 -3.09
CA LEU A 566 -29.28 -0.82 -4.33
C LEU A 566 -30.81 -0.72 -4.15
N SER A 567 -31.35 -1.44 -3.17
CA SER A 567 -32.78 -1.47 -2.90
C SER A 567 -33.29 -0.14 -2.34
N ASN A 568 -32.53 0.52 -1.46
CA ASN A 568 -32.93 1.81 -0.90
C ASN A 568 -33.02 2.93 -1.95
N LEU A 569 -32.16 2.93 -2.96
CA LEU A 569 -32.28 3.88 -4.08
C LEU A 569 -33.56 3.62 -4.89
N PHE A 570 -33.83 2.35 -5.24
CA PHE A 570 -35.05 2.00 -5.97
C PHE A 570 -36.31 2.35 -5.15
N LEU A 571 -36.33 2.02 -3.86
CA LEU A 571 -37.46 2.33 -2.97
C LEU A 571 -37.72 3.84 -2.91
N THR A 572 -36.66 4.65 -2.88
CA THR A 572 -36.79 6.12 -2.94
C THR A 572 -37.50 6.55 -4.23
N PHE A 573 -37.13 5.99 -5.39
CA PHE A 573 -37.82 6.27 -6.65
C PHE A 573 -39.26 5.78 -6.65
N TYR A 574 -39.49 4.55 -6.18
CA TYR A 574 -40.82 3.96 -6.07
C TYR A 574 -41.76 4.85 -5.27
N TYR A 575 -41.38 5.25 -4.06
CA TYR A 575 -42.27 6.02 -3.19
C TYR A 575 -42.51 7.45 -3.69
N VAL A 576 -41.47 8.17 -4.11
CA VAL A 576 -41.64 9.56 -4.61
C VAL A 576 -42.48 9.59 -5.88
N LEU A 577 -42.26 8.65 -6.80
CA LEU A 577 -43.07 8.57 -8.02
C LEU A 577 -44.49 8.09 -7.74
N THR A 578 -44.69 7.17 -6.79
CA THR A 578 -46.03 6.72 -6.37
C THR A 578 -46.86 7.87 -5.81
N LEU A 579 -46.29 8.71 -4.94
CA LEU A 579 -46.97 9.89 -4.40
C LEU A 579 -47.46 10.86 -5.49
N THR A 580 -46.77 10.94 -6.62
CA THR A 580 -47.04 11.94 -7.66
C THR A 580 -47.87 11.40 -8.82
N LEU A 581 -47.62 10.16 -9.23
CA LEU A 581 -48.12 9.58 -10.48
C LEU A 581 -49.21 8.53 -10.28
N TYR A 582 -49.34 7.93 -9.09
CA TYR A 582 -50.24 6.79 -8.88
C TYR A 582 -51.68 7.09 -9.26
N SER A 583 -52.25 8.19 -8.77
CA SER A 583 -53.66 8.53 -9.02
C SER A 583 -53.90 9.16 -10.40
N LYS A 584 -52.93 9.89 -10.94
CA LYS A 584 -53.11 10.69 -12.19
C LYS A 584 -52.59 9.98 -13.44
N TYR A 585 -51.48 9.26 -13.34
CA TYR A 585 -50.78 8.64 -14.46
C TYR A 585 -50.22 7.24 -14.08
N PRO A 586 -51.08 6.29 -13.65
CA PRO A 586 -50.63 4.97 -13.18
C PRO A 586 -49.86 4.18 -14.24
N ALA A 587 -50.25 4.30 -15.51
CA ALA A 587 -49.54 3.67 -16.62
C ALA A 587 -48.10 4.21 -16.77
N LEU A 588 -47.90 5.52 -16.62
CA LEU A 588 -46.57 6.13 -16.68
C LEU A 588 -45.69 5.67 -15.51
N LEU A 589 -46.26 5.61 -14.29
CA LEU A 589 -45.58 5.08 -13.10
C LEU A 589 -45.07 3.66 -13.35
N ALA A 590 -45.95 2.78 -13.84
CA ALA A 590 -45.62 1.39 -14.15
C ALA A 590 -44.54 1.28 -15.25
N ILE A 591 -44.60 2.11 -16.29
CA ILE A 591 -43.61 2.14 -17.37
C ILE A 591 -42.24 2.57 -16.83
N VAL A 592 -42.16 3.67 -16.07
CA VAL A 592 -40.88 4.19 -15.56
C VAL A 592 -40.21 3.18 -14.62
N LEU A 593 -40.97 2.64 -13.66
CA LEU A 593 -40.45 1.64 -12.72
C LEU A 593 -40.13 0.31 -13.40
N GLY A 594 -40.95 -0.11 -14.38
CA GLY A 594 -40.72 -1.30 -15.18
C GLY A 594 -39.43 -1.21 -16.00
N ILE A 595 -39.19 -0.08 -16.67
CA ILE A 595 -37.94 0.18 -17.40
C ILE A 595 -36.76 0.20 -16.42
N TYR A 596 -36.88 0.84 -15.25
CA TYR A 596 -35.82 0.85 -14.25
C TYR A 596 -35.43 -0.57 -13.81
N LEU A 597 -36.41 -1.41 -13.44
CA LEU A 597 -36.16 -2.79 -13.04
C LEU A 597 -35.61 -3.64 -14.19
N ALA A 598 -36.08 -3.42 -15.42
CA ALA A 598 -35.53 -4.07 -16.61
C ALA A 598 -34.07 -3.68 -16.85
N ILE A 599 -33.69 -2.41 -16.63
CA ILE A 599 -32.30 -1.97 -16.71
C ILE A 599 -31.47 -2.62 -15.59
N VAL A 600 -31.95 -2.66 -14.35
CA VAL A 600 -31.23 -3.34 -13.24
C VAL A 600 -30.98 -4.80 -13.58
N GLY A 601 -32.00 -5.53 -14.06
CA GLY A 601 -31.86 -6.91 -14.54
C GLY A 601 -30.88 -7.02 -15.70
N GLY A 602 -30.96 -6.09 -16.66
CA GLY A 602 -30.02 -6.00 -17.78
C GLY A 602 -28.58 -5.76 -17.33
N ILE A 603 -28.33 -4.89 -16.34
CA ILE A 603 -27.00 -4.65 -15.79
C ILE A 603 -26.45 -5.93 -15.16
N VAL A 604 -27.26 -6.68 -14.39
CA VAL A 604 -26.85 -7.98 -13.83
C VAL A 604 -26.42 -8.95 -14.95
N VAL A 605 -27.22 -9.07 -16.00
CA VAL A 605 -26.92 -9.95 -17.15
C VAL A 605 -25.64 -9.52 -17.87
N PHE A 606 -25.51 -8.23 -18.18
CA PHE A 606 -24.33 -7.69 -18.87
C PHE A 606 -23.07 -7.81 -18.00
N ALA A 607 -23.17 -7.57 -16.70
CA ALA A 607 -22.04 -7.58 -15.78
C ALA A 607 -21.47 -8.98 -15.52
N LEU A 608 -22.29 -10.04 -15.62
CA LEU A 608 -21.85 -11.43 -15.46
C LEU A 608 -21.16 -12.00 -16.70
N GLY A 609 -21.64 -11.63 -17.89
CA GLY A 609 -21.18 -12.22 -19.16
C GLY A 609 -20.18 -11.37 -19.94
N ASN A 610 -20.18 -10.04 -19.76
CA ASN A 610 -19.43 -9.13 -20.61
C ASN A 610 -18.52 -8.19 -19.81
N ARG A 611 -17.38 -7.86 -20.40
CA ARG A 611 -16.54 -6.75 -19.93
C ARG A 611 -17.09 -5.41 -20.44
N PRO A 612 -16.97 -4.33 -19.66
CA PRO A 612 -17.29 -2.99 -20.10
C PRO A 612 -16.24 -2.61 -21.16
N GLU A 613 -16.71 -2.57 -22.40
CA GLU A 613 -15.92 -2.31 -23.58
C GLU A 613 -16.75 -1.46 -24.55
N LYS A 614 -16.13 -0.99 -25.63
CA LYS A 614 -16.82 -0.19 -26.65
C LYS A 614 -18.08 -0.88 -27.19
N ARG A 615 -18.12 -2.22 -27.21
CA ARG A 615 -19.27 -3.02 -27.67
C ARG A 615 -20.47 -2.98 -26.71
N THR A 616 -20.22 -2.91 -25.40
CA THR A 616 -21.28 -2.85 -24.37
C THR A 616 -21.57 -1.42 -23.91
N ALA A 617 -20.74 -0.46 -24.31
CA ALA A 617 -20.85 0.95 -23.93
C ALA A 617 -22.23 1.56 -24.24
N ALA A 618 -22.89 1.16 -25.33
CA ALA A 618 -24.22 1.66 -25.68
C ALA A 618 -25.29 1.33 -24.61
N PHE A 619 -25.30 0.10 -24.09
CA PHE A 619 -26.24 -0.32 -23.04
C PHE A 619 -25.97 0.44 -21.73
N TYR A 620 -24.71 0.53 -21.31
CA TYR A 620 -24.33 1.33 -20.14
C TYR A 620 -24.67 2.81 -20.34
N SER A 621 -24.51 3.33 -21.56
CA SER A 621 -24.85 4.71 -21.92
C SER A 621 -26.34 5.00 -21.76
N PHE A 622 -27.18 4.14 -22.35
CA PHE A 622 -28.63 4.23 -22.18
C PHE A 622 -29.05 4.14 -20.71
N SER A 623 -28.45 3.20 -19.97
CA SER A 623 -28.77 2.94 -18.55
C SER A 623 -28.47 4.14 -17.66
N TYR A 624 -27.28 4.75 -17.80
CA TYR A 624 -26.92 5.92 -17.00
C TYR A 624 -27.78 7.13 -17.33
N VAL A 625 -28.09 7.37 -18.62
CA VAL A 625 -28.91 8.51 -19.04
C VAL A 625 -30.33 8.37 -18.50
N PHE A 626 -30.97 7.22 -18.69
CA PHE A 626 -32.33 6.99 -18.21
C PHE A 626 -32.42 7.14 -16.69
N MET A 627 -31.56 6.44 -15.93
CA MET A 627 -31.61 6.50 -14.48
C MET A 627 -31.25 7.89 -13.94
N GLY A 628 -30.31 8.59 -14.58
CA GLY A 628 -29.94 9.96 -14.22
C GLY A 628 -31.08 10.95 -14.44
N LEU A 629 -31.83 10.83 -15.55
CA LEU A 629 -33.02 11.65 -15.78
C LEU A 629 -34.11 11.38 -14.73
N VAL A 630 -34.35 10.11 -14.38
CA VAL A 630 -35.28 9.76 -13.30
C VAL A 630 -34.85 10.40 -11.98
N MET A 631 -33.55 10.37 -11.65
CA MET A 631 -33.02 10.99 -10.43
C MET A 631 -33.22 12.51 -10.40
N LEU A 632 -33.02 13.20 -11.53
CA LEU A 632 -33.29 14.64 -11.61
C LEU A 632 -34.78 14.95 -11.43
N VAL A 633 -35.67 14.20 -12.09
CA VAL A 633 -37.12 14.35 -11.94
C VAL A 633 -37.56 14.11 -10.51
N VAL A 634 -37.11 13.01 -9.89
CA VAL A 634 -37.40 12.68 -8.49
C VAL A 634 -36.90 13.80 -7.57
N SER A 635 -35.69 14.33 -7.81
CA SER A 635 -35.15 15.43 -7.01
C SER A 635 -36.01 16.70 -7.12
N VAL A 636 -36.46 17.06 -8.33
CA VAL A 636 -37.34 18.21 -8.55
C VAL A 636 -38.70 18.01 -7.88
N ILE A 637 -39.28 16.80 -7.99
CA ILE A 637 -40.54 16.45 -7.31
C ILE A 637 -40.38 16.56 -5.79
N SER A 638 -39.29 16.03 -5.23
CA SER A 638 -39.03 16.11 -3.79
C SER A 638 -38.89 17.55 -3.30
N ILE A 639 -38.20 18.42 -4.06
CA ILE A 639 -38.08 19.85 -3.74
C ILE A 639 -39.44 20.55 -3.87
N TYR A 640 -40.19 20.29 -4.94
CA TYR A 640 -41.52 20.88 -5.14
C TYR A 640 -42.51 20.47 -4.05
N GLY A 641 -42.54 19.18 -3.69
CA GLY A 641 -43.39 18.66 -2.63
C GLY A 641 -43.11 19.34 -1.28
N LEU A 642 -41.84 19.70 -1.01
CA LEU A 642 -41.47 20.48 0.16
C LEU A 642 -41.97 21.93 0.09
N VAL A 643 -41.75 22.62 -1.03
CA VAL A 643 -42.10 24.04 -1.19
C VAL A 643 -43.61 24.26 -1.21
N ALA A 644 -44.37 23.32 -1.79
CA ALA A 644 -45.82 23.40 -1.91
C ALA A 644 -46.58 22.83 -0.70
N ASP A 645 -45.90 22.48 0.39
CA ASP A 645 -46.46 21.91 1.63
C ASP A 645 -47.42 20.73 1.38
N VAL A 646 -47.00 19.83 0.48
CA VAL A 646 -47.84 18.69 0.06
C VAL A 646 -47.81 17.61 1.14
N SER A 647 -48.99 17.23 1.65
CA SER A 647 -49.11 16.14 2.62
C SER A 647 -48.65 14.81 2.01
N VAL A 648 -47.71 14.14 2.67
CA VAL A 648 -47.22 12.81 2.28
C VAL A 648 -48.19 11.74 2.77
N THR A 649 -49.31 11.57 2.07
CA THR A 649 -50.26 10.48 2.30
C THR A 649 -50.09 9.41 1.24
N ASP A 650 -49.96 8.16 1.66
CA ASP A 650 -49.85 7.03 0.73
C ASP A 650 -51.16 6.87 -0.05
N PRO A 651 -51.13 6.82 -1.39
CA PRO A 651 -52.34 6.69 -2.18
C PRO A 651 -52.89 5.25 -2.25
N ARG A 652 -52.25 4.28 -1.60
CA ARG A 652 -52.69 2.87 -1.54
C ARG A 652 -53.62 2.65 -0.34
N ASP A 653 -54.74 1.98 -0.58
CA ASP A 653 -55.90 1.93 0.35
C ASP A 653 -55.67 1.09 1.64
N ASP A 654 -54.53 0.42 1.80
CA ASP A 654 -54.31 -0.65 2.77
C ASP A 654 -53.19 -0.38 3.81
N LEU A 655 -52.54 0.78 3.77
CA LEU A 655 -51.34 1.04 4.58
C LEU A 655 -51.50 2.20 5.57
N ALA A 656 -51.17 1.92 6.84
CA ALA A 656 -51.14 2.94 7.87
C ALA A 656 -50.09 4.02 7.56
N SER A 657 -50.53 5.27 7.48
CA SER A 657 -49.64 6.40 7.28
C SER A 657 -48.93 6.76 8.59
N CYS A 658 -47.63 7.03 8.51
CA CYS A 658 -46.92 7.70 9.58
C CYS A 658 -47.17 9.21 9.51
N SER A 659 -47.34 9.85 10.68
CA SER A 659 -47.33 11.30 10.75
C SER A 659 -45.95 11.84 10.37
N VAL A 660 -45.93 12.75 9.41
CA VAL A 660 -44.73 13.49 8.98
C VAL A 660 -44.99 14.96 9.22
N SER A 661 -44.19 15.55 10.10
CA SER A 661 -44.29 16.99 10.39
C SER A 661 -43.55 17.82 9.34
N ASN A 662 -43.96 19.08 9.15
CA ASN A 662 -43.27 20.02 8.26
C ASN A 662 -41.79 20.20 8.67
N PHE A 663 -41.50 20.13 9.97
CA PHE A 663 -40.13 20.16 10.47
C PHE A 663 -39.30 18.96 10.01
N GLU A 664 -39.87 17.75 9.96
CA GLU A 664 -39.16 16.55 9.48
C GLU A 664 -38.87 16.62 7.97
N LEU A 665 -39.79 17.19 7.18
CA LEU A 665 -39.58 17.40 5.75
C LEU A 665 -38.46 18.42 5.49
N VAL A 666 -38.56 19.61 6.12
CA VAL A 666 -37.56 20.67 5.98
C VAL A 666 -36.20 20.21 6.53
N GLY A 667 -36.20 19.57 7.70
CA GLY A 667 -35.00 19.00 8.33
C GLY A 667 -34.33 17.94 7.46
N GLY A 668 -35.12 17.09 6.78
CA GLY A 668 -34.61 16.11 5.82
C GLY A 668 -33.84 16.76 4.68
N VAL A 669 -34.38 17.82 4.06
CA VAL A 669 -33.69 18.53 2.96
C VAL A 669 -32.47 19.31 3.45
N VAL A 670 -32.58 19.99 4.60
CA VAL A 670 -31.45 20.70 5.21
C VAL A 670 -30.32 19.72 5.53
N THR A 671 -30.62 18.52 6.01
CA THR A 671 -29.58 17.54 6.34
C THR A 671 -29.04 16.78 5.13
N ALA A 672 -29.86 16.50 4.11
CA ALA A 672 -29.45 15.81 2.89
C ALA A 672 -28.60 16.71 1.96
N ILE A 673 -28.99 17.96 1.79
CA ILE A 673 -28.40 18.92 0.82
C ILE A 673 -27.71 20.06 1.57
N GLY A 674 -28.41 20.69 2.51
CA GLY A 674 -27.94 21.88 3.23
C GLY A 674 -26.63 21.64 3.99
N LEU A 675 -26.47 20.52 4.69
CA LEU A 675 -25.24 20.21 5.43
C LEU A 675 -24.05 19.93 4.53
N VAL A 676 -24.28 19.34 3.34
CA VAL A 676 -23.22 19.13 2.35
C VAL A 676 -22.68 20.48 1.88
N PHE A 677 -23.57 21.42 1.54
CA PHE A 677 -23.19 22.78 1.17
C PHE A 677 -22.63 23.60 2.32
N ALA A 678 -23.17 23.45 3.54
CA ALA A 678 -22.63 24.10 4.73
C ALA A 678 -21.20 23.61 4.99
N SER A 679 -20.94 22.30 4.90
CA SER A 679 -19.59 21.73 4.95
C SER A 679 -18.69 22.32 3.86
N ALA A 680 -19.13 22.36 2.60
CA ALA A 680 -18.36 22.96 1.52
C ALA A 680 -18.05 24.44 1.79
N PHE A 681 -19.02 25.20 2.29
CA PHE A 681 -18.89 26.63 2.60
C PHE A 681 -17.89 26.89 3.74
N ILE A 682 -18.02 26.21 4.89
CA ILE A 682 -17.08 26.40 6.01
C ILE A 682 -15.65 25.96 5.67
N HIS A 683 -15.53 25.04 4.70
CA HIS A 683 -14.25 24.61 4.16
C HIS A 683 -13.72 25.51 3.05
N GLY A 684 -14.51 26.42 2.49
CA GLY A 684 -14.13 27.27 1.36
C GLY A 684 -14.06 26.55 0.01
N GLU A 685 -14.70 25.38 -0.12
CA GLU A 685 -14.67 24.53 -1.31
C GLU A 685 -15.89 24.80 -2.22
N PHE A 686 -15.94 25.99 -2.81
CA PHE A 686 -17.08 26.42 -3.65
C PHE A 686 -17.21 25.66 -4.98
N SER A 687 -16.12 25.03 -5.46
CA SER A 687 -16.14 24.28 -6.73
C SER A 687 -17.10 23.10 -6.73
N VAL A 688 -17.49 22.61 -5.55
CA VAL A 688 -18.50 21.54 -5.38
C VAL A 688 -19.83 21.91 -6.04
N LEU A 689 -20.19 23.20 -6.04
CA LEU A 689 -21.43 23.70 -6.65
C LEU A 689 -21.48 23.42 -8.16
N LEU A 690 -20.34 23.55 -8.85
CA LEU A 690 -20.23 23.35 -10.30
C LEU A 690 -20.42 21.89 -10.74
N SER A 691 -20.25 20.94 -9.81
CA SER A 691 -20.39 19.50 -10.04
C SER A 691 -21.64 18.88 -9.42
N THR A 692 -22.49 19.66 -8.75
CA THR A 692 -23.59 19.10 -7.94
C THR A 692 -24.67 18.46 -8.80
N LEU A 693 -25.13 19.14 -9.86
CA LEU A 693 -26.18 18.60 -10.74
C LEU A 693 -25.74 17.30 -11.42
N GLN A 694 -24.49 17.26 -11.86
CA GLN A 694 -23.87 16.10 -12.50
C GLN A 694 -23.72 14.95 -11.52
N TYR A 695 -23.38 15.22 -10.26
CA TYR A 695 -23.33 14.19 -9.22
C TYR A 695 -24.71 13.58 -8.96
N TYR A 696 -25.75 14.38 -8.78
CA TYR A 696 -27.11 13.85 -8.60
C TYR A 696 -27.57 13.07 -9.83
N PHE A 697 -27.27 13.54 -11.03
CA PHE A 697 -27.52 12.79 -12.25
C PHE A 697 -26.75 11.44 -12.30
N MET A 698 -25.51 11.40 -11.83
CA MET A 698 -24.68 10.18 -11.81
C MET A 698 -24.92 9.26 -10.62
N LEU A 699 -25.62 9.69 -9.57
CA LEU A 699 -25.82 8.91 -8.35
C LEU A 699 -26.40 7.51 -8.61
N PRO A 700 -27.41 7.32 -9.48
CA PRO A 700 -27.91 5.98 -9.80
C PRO A 700 -26.89 5.11 -10.53
N THR A 701 -25.99 5.70 -11.31
CA THR A 701 -24.88 4.99 -11.95
C THR A 701 -23.95 4.42 -10.88
N PHE A 702 -23.63 5.21 -9.85
CA PHE A 702 -22.76 4.78 -8.77
C PHE A 702 -23.36 3.63 -7.95
N VAL A 703 -24.66 3.69 -7.70
CA VAL A 703 -25.36 2.66 -6.93
C VAL A 703 -25.62 1.41 -7.78
N ASN A 704 -26.26 1.57 -8.95
CA ASN A 704 -26.70 0.44 -9.75
C ASN A 704 -25.57 -0.10 -10.62
N ILE A 705 -25.04 0.71 -11.54
CA ILE A 705 -24.11 0.23 -12.56
C ILE A 705 -22.79 -0.19 -11.91
N LEU A 706 -22.17 0.68 -11.10
CA LEU A 706 -20.89 0.36 -10.46
C LEU A 706 -21.05 -0.74 -9.40
N GLY A 707 -22.09 -0.65 -8.56
CA GLY A 707 -22.36 -1.63 -7.51
C GLY A 707 -22.62 -3.03 -8.05
N ILE A 708 -23.56 -3.19 -8.99
CA ILE A 708 -23.88 -4.49 -9.59
C ILE A 708 -22.66 -5.04 -10.34
N TYR A 709 -21.94 -4.21 -11.08
CA TYR A 709 -20.76 -4.67 -11.80
C TYR A 709 -19.65 -5.17 -10.86
N ALA A 710 -19.43 -4.49 -9.73
CA ALA A 710 -18.47 -4.90 -8.71
C ALA A 710 -18.81 -6.27 -8.11
N TYR A 711 -20.04 -6.44 -7.60
CA TYR A 711 -20.51 -7.72 -7.03
C TYR A 711 -20.58 -8.85 -8.07
N SER A 712 -20.87 -8.54 -9.34
CA SER A 712 -20.88 -9.52 -10.43
C SER A 712 -19.48 -9.99 -10.82
N ASN A 713 -18.42 -9.33 -10.34
CA ASN A 713 -17.05 -9.59 -10.74
C ASN A 713 -16.08 -9.81 -9.57
N LEU A 714 -16.58 -10.35 -8.45
CA LEU A 714 -15.77 -10.71 -7.27
C LEU A 714 -14.68 -11.77 -7.52
N HIS A 715 -14.80 -12.53 -8.60
CA HIS A 715 -13.83 -13.54 -9.00
C HIS A 715 -12.60 -12.94 -9.71
N ASP A 716 -12.71 -11.71 -10.23
CA ASP A 716 -11.68 -11.09 -11.05
C ASP A 716 -10.75 -10.21 -10.19
N LEU A 717 -9.53 -10.71 -9.97
CA LEU A 717 -8.47 -10.02 -9.23
C LEU A 717 -7.41 -9.37 -10.13
N SER A 718 -7.64 -9.29 -11.45
CA SER A 718 -6.64 -8.93 -12.48
C SER A 718 -6.06 -7.51 -12.39
N TRP A 719 -6.36 -6.73 -11.35
CA TRP A 719 -5.77 -5.42 -11.07
C TRP A 719 -5.06 -5.35 -9.71
N GLY A 720 -5.22 -6.34 -8.82
CA GLY A 720 -4.54 -6.38 -7.51
C GLY A 720 -3.42 -7.41 -7.38
N THR A 721 -3.38 -8.41 -8.26
CA THR A 721 -2.44 -9.54 -8.14
C THR A 721 -1.65 -9.81 -9.43
N LYS A 722 -1.60 -8.84 -10.35
CA LYS A 722 -0.70 -8.92 -11.52
C LYS A 722 0.74 -9.01 -11.02
N GLY A 723 1.39 -10.14 -11.29
CA GLY A 723 2.70 -10.53 -10.75
C GLY A 723 2.72 -11.98 -10.25
N LEU A 724 1.59 -12.49 -9.70
CA LEU A 724 1.49 -13.89 -9.25
C LEU A 724 1.52 -14.90 -10.40
N GLU A 725 0.99 -14.54 -11.58
CA GLU A 725 0.92 -15.49 -12.71
C GLU A 725 2.22 -15.57 -13.53
N THR A 726 3.08 -14.54 -13.50
CA THR A 726 4.26 -14.47 -14.39
C THR A 726 5.56 -14.87 -13.70
N ALA A 727 5.60 -14.89 -12.36
CA ALA A 727 6.77 -15.35 -11.60
C ALA A 727 6.92 -16.90 -11.59
N GLY A 728 5.91 -17.64 -12.05
CA GLY A 728 5.94 -19.09 -12.15
C GLY A 728 6.54 -19.58 -13.46
N HIS A 729 7.78 -20.05 -13.39
CA HIS A 729 8.42 -20.96 -14.36
C HIS A 729 8.29 -20.56 -15.84
N GLY A 730 9.20 -19.69 -16.30
CA GLY A 730 9.69 -19.82 -17.66
C GLY A 730 10.16 -21.27 -17.85
N ALA A 731 9.36 -22.07 -18.55
CA ALA A 731 9.67 -23.48 -18.79
C ALA A 731 11.10 -23.55 -19.30
N ALA A 732 11.94 -24.30 -18.61
CA ALA A 732 13.33 -24.54 -19.02
C ALA A 732 13.32 -24.82 -20.53
N LYS A 733 13.92 -23.91 -21.31
CA LYS A 733 14.11 -24.16 -22.74
C LYS A 733 14.79 -25.51 -22.84
N VAL A 734 14.17 -26.43 -23.57
CA VAL A 734 14.73 -27.77 -23.81
C VAL A 734 16.15 -27.55 -24.31
N ALA A 735 17.14 -27.87 -23.47
CA ALA A 735 18.51 -27.85 -23.90
C ALA A 735 18.60 -28.86 -25.04
N GLN A 736 18.93 -28.38 -26.25
CA GLN A 736 19.29 -29.23 -27.38
C GLN A 736 20.63 -29.90 -27.06
N GLY A 737 20.62 -30.87 -26.15
CA GLY A 737 21.74 -31.74 -25.85
C GLY A 737 21.48 -33.12 -26.43
N ASN A 738 22.55 -33.79 -26.88
CA ASN A 738 22.57 -35.14 -27.44
C ASN A 738 22.20 -36.23 -26.40
N GLY A 739 21.05 -36.09 -25.73
CA GLY A 739 20.47 -37.10 -24.87
C GLY A 739 19.74 -38.16 -25.70
N ASN A 740 19.68 -39.38 -25.17
CA ASN A 740 18.98 -40.49 -25.82
C ASN A 740 17.50 -40.09 -26.02
N LEU A 741 16.92 -40.30 -27.22
CA LEU A 741 15.58 -39.82 -27.60
C LEU A 741 14.50 -40.13 -26.54
N LYS A 742 14.63 -41.26 -25.83
CA LYS A 742 13.72 -41.67 -24.76
C LYS A 742 13.74 -40.74 -23.53
N GLU A 743 14.90 -40.22 -23.15
CA GLU A 743 15.05 -39.32 -21.99
C GLU A 743 14.45 -37.95 -22.28
N ILE A 744 14.69 -37.42 -23.49
CA ILE A 744 14.10 -36.17 -23.96
C ILE A 744 12.56 -36.28 -23.97
N VAL A 745 12.02 -37.38 -24.51
CA VAL A 745 10.57 -37.63 -24.53
C VAL A 745 10.00 -37.79 -23.12
N ALA A 746 10.71 -38.48 -22.22
CA ALA A 746 10.28 -38.64 -20.84
C ALA A 746 10.28 -37.31 -20.08
N GLN A 747 11.31 -36.47 -20.27
CA GLN A 747 11.38 -35.13 -19.69
C GLN A 747 10.27 -34.23 -20.22
N GLN A 748 9.98 -34.28 -21.53
CA GLN A 748 8.90 -33.51 -22.11
C GLN A 748 7.52 -33.93 -21.58
N LYS A 749 7.26 -35.23 -21.44
CA LYS A 749 6.02 -35.73 -20.82
C LYS A 749 5.88 -35.28 -19.36
N ARG A 750 6.97 -35.18 -18.60
CA ARG A 750 6.95 -34.66 -17.22
C ARG A 750 6.59 -33.18 -17.18
N ILE A 751 7.22 -32.37 -18.03
CA ILE A 751 6.90 -30.94 -18.15
C ILE A 751 5.43 -30.74 -18.58
N GLU A 752 4.93 -31.57 -19.50
CA GLU A 752 3.53 -31.54 -19.91
C GLU A 752 2.58 -31.95 -18.77
N ALA A 753 2.92 -32.98 -17.99
CA ALA A 753 2.12 -33.39 -16.82
C ALA A 753 2.11 -32.32 -15.72
N GLU A 754 3.23 -31.66 -15.46
CA GLU A 754 3.31 -30.53 -14.51
C GLU A 754 2.47 -29.35 -14.99
N LYS A 755 2.53 -29.01 -16.29
CA LYS A 755 1.67 -27.98 -16.89
C LYS A 755 0.19 -28.34 -16.78
N GLN A 756 -0.17 -29.61 -16.98
CA GLN A 756 -1.55 -30.08 -16.81
C GLN A 756 -2.02 -29.96 -15.36
N ARG A 757 -1.17 -30.33 -14.38
CA ARG A 757 -1.50 -30.17 -12.95
C ARG A 757 -1.65 -28.71 -12.56
N ALA A 758 -0.72 -27.84 -12.96
CA ALA A 758 -0.80 -26.41 -12.70
C ALA A 758 -2.02 -25.77 -13.37
N ALA A 759 -2.40 -26.23 -14.57
CA ALA A 759 -3.61 -25.78 -15.25
C ALA A 759 -4.88 -26.25 -14.52
N GLN A 760 -4.93 -27.49 -14.06
CA GLN A 760 -6.04 -28.03 -13.26
C GLN A 760 -6.16 -27.27 -11.93
N GLU A 761 -5.07 -27.05 -11.22
CA GLU A 761 -5.05 -26.28 -9.98
C GLU A 761 -5.53 -24.85 -10.20
N LYS A 762 -5.06 -24.19 -11.25
CA LYS A 762 -5.52 -22.84 -11.62
C LYS A 762 -7.03 -22.84 -11.92
N GLU A 763 -7.51 -23.84 -12.66
CA GLU A 763 -8.93 -24.01 -12.96
C GLU A 763 -9.77 -24.22 -11.69
N ASP A 764 -9.29 -25.04 -10.75
CA ASP A 764 -9.96 -25.28 -9.47
C ASP A 764 -10.05 -24.02 -8.61
N VAL A 765 -8.98 -23.23 -8.55
CA VAL A 765 -8.96 -21.92 -7.88
C VAL A 765 -9.96 -20.97 -8.56
N ASP A 766 -9.90 -20.83 -9.89
CA ASP A 766 -10.82 -19.97 -10.64
C ASP A 766 -12.29 -20.38 -10.42
N ASN A 767 -12.58 -21.68 -10.41
CA ASN A 767 -13.90 -22.22 -10.16
C ASN A 767 -14.39 -21.93 -8.74
N SER A 768 -13.51 -22.07 -7.73
CA SER A 768 -13.80 -21.68 -6.34
C SER A 768 -14.16 -20.20 -6.23
N PHE A 769 -13.41 -19.34 -6.91
CA PHE A 769 -13.67 -17.90 -6.93
C PHE A 769 -14.96 -17.53 -7.66
N ARG A 770 -15.27 -18.20 -8.79
CA ARG A 770 -16.55 -18.02 -9.50
C ARG A 770 -17.73 -18.50 -8.68
N ALA A 771 -17.59 -19.63 -7.96
CA ALA A 771 -18.62 -20.14 -7.06
C ALA A 771 -18.86 -19.17 -5.90
N PHE A 772 -17.80 -18.66 -5.27
CA PHE A 772 -17.89 -17.63 -4.23
C PHE A 772 -18.61 -16.37 -4.74
N ARG A 773 -18.23 -15.86 -5.91
CA ARG A 773 -18.91 -14.74 -6.57
C ARG A 773 -20.40 -15.04 -6.72
N SER A 774 -20.76 -16.16 -7.35
CA SER A 774 -22.16 -16.49 -7.65
C SER A 774 -23.00 -16.60 -6.37
N SER A 775 -22.47 -17.24 -5.33
CA SER A 775 -23.14 -17.37 -4.02
C SER A 775 -23.33 -16.02 -3.34
N LEU A 776 -22.29 -15.20 -3.25
CA LEU A 776 -22.37 -13.90 -2.57
C LEU A 776 -23.24 -12.91 -3.34
N LEU A 777 -23.14 -12.89 -4.68
CA LEU A 777 -23.99 -12.07 -5.55
C LEU A 777 -25.46 -12.47 -5.40
N LEU A 778 -25.77 -13.77 -5.43
CA LEU A 778 -27.13 -14.26 -5.25
C LEU A 778 -27.67 -13.86 -3.87
N PHE A 779 -26.88 -14.04 -2.81
CA PHE A 779 -27.25 -13.62 -1.46
C PHE A 779 -27.50 -12.10 -1.37
N TRP A 780 -26.63 -11.29 -1.97
CA TRP A 780 -26.79 -9.83 -2.02
C TRP A 780 -28.05 -9.40 -2.79
N LEU A 781 -28.31 -10.00 -3.96
CA LEU A 781 -29.51 -9.72 -4.77
C LEU A 781 -30.78 -10.16 -4.05
N VAL A 782 -30.81 -11.37 -3.47
CA VAL A 782 -31.98 -11.89 -2.74
C VAL A 782 -32.26 -11.05 -1.51
N THR A 783 -31.25 -10.68 -0.72
CA THR A 783 -31.47 -9.83 0.47
C THR A 783 -31.98 -8.44 0.09
N ASN A 784 -31.46 -7.83 -0.99
CA ASN A 784 -32.00 -6.56 -1.52
C ASN A 784 -33.42 -6.72 -2.07
N ALA A 785 -33.73 -7.82 -2.75
CA ALA A 785 -35.07 -8.09 -3.29
C ALA A 785 -36.10 -8.34 -2.18
N VAL A 786 -35.74 -9.10 -1.15
CA VAL A 786 -36.57 -9.32 0.05
C VAL A 786 -36.80 -8.00 0.79
N TRP A 787 -35.76 -7.20 0.99
CA TRP A 787 -35.91 -5.88 1.61
C TRP A 787 -36.85 -4.98 0.82
N MET A 788 -36.63 -4.89 -0.50
CA MET A 788 -37.51 -4.16 -1.41
C MET A 788 -38.97 -4.64 -1.33
N TYR A 789 -39.21 -5.95 -1.40
CA TYR A 789 -40.55 -6.52 -1.29
C TYR A 789 -41.20 -6.17 0.06
N CYS A 790 -40.49 -6.39 1.17
CA CYS A 790 -41.01 -6.11 2.49
C CYS A 790 -41.38 -4.63 2.68
N MET A 791 -40.53 -3.71 2.22
CA MET A 791 -40.83 -2.27 2.31
C MET A 791 -42.02 -1.92 1.43
N THR A 792 -42.01 -2.31 0.15
CA THR A 792 -43.12 -1.99 -0.77
C THR A 792 -44.47 -2.54 -0.30
N TYR A 793 -44.52 -3.77 0.26
CA TYR A 793 -45.77 -4.41 0.63
C TYR A 793 -46.29 -4.02 2.03
N PHE A 794 -45.40 -3.85 3.02
CA PHE A 794 -45.80 -3.64 4.41
C PHE A 794 -45.63 -2.21 4.92
N VAL A 795 -44.96 -1.33 4.17
CA VAL A 795 -44.58 0.01 4.65
C VAL A 795 -45.17 1.09 3.73
N SER A 796 -45.87 2.04 4.35
CA SER A 796 -46.39 3.23 3.67
C SER A 796 -45.26 4.18 3.27
N SER A 797 -45.54 5.00 2.26
CA SER A 797 -44.65 6.01 1.70
C SER A 797 -44.16 6.97 2.77
N SER A 798 -45.06 7.43 3.64
CA SER A 798 -44.71 8.35 4.72
C SER A 798 -43.79 7.72 5.75
N CYS A 799 -44.03 6.46 6.15
CA CYS A 799 -43.17 5.76 7.09
C CYS A 799 -41.77 5.51 6.52
N TYR A 800 -41.67 5.03 5.28
CA TYR A 800 -40.37 4.72 4.67
C TYR A 800 -39.56 5.98 4.37
N LEU A 801 -40.17 7.01 3.76
CA LEU A 801 -39.48 8.27 3.46
C LEU A 801 -39.04 8.98 4.75
N LYS A 802 -39.84 8.91 5.81
CA LYS A 802 -39.45 9.36 7.15
C LYS A 802 -38.23 8.60 7.66
N PHE A 803 -38.26 7.27 7.63
CA PHE A 803 -37.15 6.43 8.07
C PHE A 803 -35.84 6.76 7.33
N ILE A 804 -35.86 6.74 5.99
CA ILE A 804 -34.64 6.96 5.20
C ILE A 804 -34.12 8.39 5.37
N SER A 805 -35.02 9.38 5.51
CA SER A 805 -34.67 10.77 5.82
C SER A 805 -33.91 10.86 7.15
N TYR A 806 -34.38 10.19 8.21
CA TYR A 806 -33.66 10.14 9.49
C TYR A 806 -32.28 9.48 9.37
N VAL A 807 -32.17 8.38 8.63
CA VAL A 807 -30.89 7.70 8.42
C VAL A 807 -29.89 8.63 7.73
N VAL A 808 -30.29 9.28 6.62
CA VAL A 808 -29.46 10.24 5.90
C VAL A 808 -29.10 11.43 6.81
N ALA A 809 -30.07 11.93 7.57
CA ALA A 809 -29.88 13.05 8.49
C ALA A 809 -28.82 12.75 9.56
N VAL A 810 -28.92 11.60 10.24
CA VAL A 810 -27.97 11.20 11.27
C VAL A 810 -26.55 11.10 10.70
N PHE A 811 -26.39 10.44 9.54
CA PHE A 811 -25.08 10.31 8.90
C PHE A 811 -24.49 11.67 8.51
N ASN A 812 -25.28 12.54 7.88
CA ASN A 812 -24.79 13.85 7.47
C ASN A 812 -24.53 14.80 8.65
N VAL A 813 -25.30 14.70 9.75
CA VAL A 813 -25.05 15.44 10.98
C VAL A 813 -23.73 14.99 11.62
N VAL A 814 -23.49 13.69 11.74
CA VAL A 814 -22.23 13.15 12.28
C VAL A 814 -21.03 13.60 11.44
N ARG A 815 -21.15 13.49 10.11
CA ARG A 815 -20.12 13.93 9.15
C ARG A 815 -19.88 15.44 9.21
N PHE A 816 -20.94 16.25 9.24
CA PHE A 816 -20.85 17.70 9.38
C PHE A 816 -20.21 18.10 10.71
N PHE A 817 -20.60 17.46 11.81
CA PHE A 817 -20.01 17.70 13.12
C PHE A 817 -18.51 17.40 13.12
N GLY A 818 -18.10 16.25 12.58
CA GLY A 818 -16.68 15.92 12.41
C GLY A 818 -15.93 16.94 11.54
N SER A 819 -16.56 17.36 10.44
CA SER A 819 -16.07 18.41 9.54
C SER A 819 -15.85 19.76 10.23
N ALA A 820 -16.81 20.20 11.04
CA ALA A 820 -16.73 21.44 11.81
C ALA A 820 -15.68 21.37 12.93
N VAL A 821 -15.67 20.27 13.71
CA VAL A 821 -14.66 20.05 14.77
C VAL A 821 -13.24 20.00 14.19
N PHE A 822 -13.06 19.36 13.04
CA PHE A 822 -11.78 19.35 12.33
C PHE A 822 -11.29 20.78 12.03
N LEU A 823 -12.17 21.64 11.52
CA LEU A 823 -11.84 23.03 11.26
C LEU A 823 -11.57 23.82 12.54
N CYS A 824 -12.35 23.61 13.60
CA CYS A 824 -12.12 24.20 14.92
C CYS A 824 -10.73 23.85 15.47
N PHE A 825 -10.34 22.57 15.45
CA PHE A 825 -8.99 22.13 15.85
C PHE A 825 -7.90 22.77 15.01
N ARG A 826 -8.14 22.95 13.72
CA ARG A 826 -7.21 23.60 12.81
C ARG A 826 -7.06 25.09 13.09
N ILE A 827 -8.16 25.81 13.32
CA ILE A 827 -8.15 27.23 13.68
C ILE A 827 -7.47 27.42 15.05
N ALA A 828 -7.81 26.60 16.03
CA ALA A 828 -7.22 26.70 17.36
C ALA A 828 -5.72 26.39 17.38
N ARG A 829 -5.24 25.47 16.52
CA ARG A 829 -3.80 25.26 16.29
C ARG A 829 -3.12 26.46 15.63
N ARG A 830 -3.80 27.20 14.75
CA ARG A 830 -3.28 28.44 14.15
C ARG A 830 -3.24 29.60 15.14
N LEU A 831 -4.23 29.71 16.01
CA LEU A 831 -4.31 30.75 17.05
C LEU A 831 -3.47 30.45 18.30
N GLY A 832 -2.85 29.27 18.39
CA GLY A 832 -2.05 28.85 19.54
C GLY A 832 -2.86 28.58 20.82
N THR A 833 -4.20 28.52 20.75
CA THR A 833 -5.09 28.40 21.92
C THR A 833 -5.32 26.95 22.36
N CYS A 834 -5.16 25.96 21.47
CA CYS A 834 -5.17 24.55 21.85
C CYS A 834 -3.78 24.06 22.26
N GLY A 835 -3.45 24.22 23.54
CA GLY A 835 -2.60 23.28 24.30
C GLY A 835 -1.11 23.13 23.97
N ALA A 836 -0.62 23.60 22.84
CA ALA A 836 0.82 23.67 22.57
C ALA A 836 1.37 25.01 23.10
N SER A 837 1.52 25.07 24.43
CA SER A 837 2.32 26.03 25.20
C SER A 837 2.26 27.49 24.75
N ARG A 838 1.52 28.29 25.54
CA ARG A 838 1.60 29.76 25.61
C ARG A 838 2.95 30.27 26.14
N SER A 839 4.05 29.54 25.88
CA SER A 839 5.39 30.08 26.00
C SER A 839 5.78 30.68 24.64
N GLY A 840 6.08 31.98 24.63
CA GLY A 840 6.88 32.62 23.58
C GLY A 840 8.31 32.05 23.47
N LYS A 841 8.49 30.77 23.79
CA LYS A 841 9.70 29.96 23.66
C LYS A 841 9.46 28.68 22.83
N SER A 842 8.32 28.54 22.15
CA SER A 842 8.03 27.37 21.28
C SER A 842 8.97 27.24 20.06
N GLY A 843 9.62 28.33 19.63
CA GLY A 843 10.77 28.23 18.72
C GLY A 843 11.97 27.46 19.31
N ARG A 844 12.10 27.43 20.65
CA ARG A 844 13.12 26.65 21.38
C ARG A 844 12.66 25.23 21.74
N ASN A 845 11.36 24.96 21.86
CA ASN A 845 10.87 23.60 22.15
C ASN A 845 10.90 22.67 20.94
N TYR A 846 10.84 23.18 19.70
CA TYR A 846 11.09 22.37 18.51
C TYR A 846 12.52 21.77 18.55
N GLN A 847 13.50 22.54 18.99
CA GLN A 847 14.88 22.06 19.18
C GLN A 847 14.98 20.97 20.25
N ALA A 848 14.23 21.06 21.34
CA ALA A 848 14.30 20.09 22.43
C ALA A 848 13.76 18.69 22.09
N HIS A 849 12.98 18.54 21.01
CA HIS A 849 12.39 17.25 20.59
C HIS A 849 13.06 16.67 19.35
N LEU A 850 14.02 17.38 18.77
CA LEU A 850 14.91 16.80 17.76
C LEU A 850 15.88 15.83 18.44
N PRO A 851 16.25 14.70 17.80
CA PRO A 851 17.31 13.83 18.30
C PRO A 851 18.59 14.63 18.58
N ALA A 852 19.37 14.22 19.58
CA ALA A 852 20.50 15.01 20.12
C ALA A 852 21.50 15.49 19.06
N GLU A 853 21.75 14.67 18.03
CA GLU A 853 22.59 14.98 16.87
C GLU A 853 22.10 16.17 16.02
N TRP A 854 20.79 16.36 15.91
CA TRP A 854 20.18 17.48 15.17
C TRP A 854 20.17 18.77 16.00
N GLN A 855 20.15 18.67 17.33
CA GLN A 855 20.34 19.84 18.20
C GLN A 855 21.74 20.44 18.01
N ALA A 856 22.75 19.61 17.77
CA ALA A 856 24.13 20.04 17.50
C ALA A 856 24.27 20.81 16.18
N HIS A 857 23.56 20.38 15.13
CA HIS A 857 23.58 21.04 13.82
C HIS A 857 23.00 22.48 13.89
N TYR A 858 22.00 22.71 14.75
CA TYR A 858 21.43 24.05 14.96
C TYR A 858 22.36 24.97 15.76
N LYS A 859 23.01 24.48 16.83
CA LYS A 859 23.96 25.27 17.62
C LYS A 859 25.18 25.72 16.80
N ARG A 860 25.61 24.93 15.81
CA ARG A 860 26.67 25.32 14.86
C ARG A 860 26.32 26.56 14.02
N SER A 861 25.03 26.81 13.74
CA SER A 861 24.62 27.97 12.92
C SER A 861 24.53 29.29 13.70
N SER A 862 24.37 29.25 15.04
CA SER A 862 24.11 30.44 15.84
C SER A 862 25.35 31.14 16.40
N ASN A 863 26.52 30.50 16.39
CA ASN A 863 27.77 31.07 16.92
C ASN A 863 28.63 31.74 15.83
N ALA A 864 27.98 32.41 14.88
CA ALA A 864 28.62 33.29 13.92
C ALA A 864 28.95 34.64 14.59
N THR A 865 30.13 34.77 15.18
CA THR A 865 30.64 36.09 15.61
C THR A 865 31.16 36.85 14.40
N THR A 866 30.72 38.10 14.27
CA THR A 866 31.03 38.99 13.14
C THR A 866 32.17 39.91 13.54
N GLU A 867 33.36 39.71 13.00
CA GLU A 867 34.49 40.65 13.17
C GLU A 867 34.66 41.49 11.91
N THR A 868 34.65 42.81 12.09
CA THR A 868 34.79 43.78 10.99
C THR A 868 36.21 44.33 11.02
N THR A 869 37.00 44.06 9.99
CA THR A 869 38.36 44.60 9.88
C THR A 869 38.41 45.67 8.80
N THR A 870 38.98 46.82 9.14
CA THR A 870 39.12 47.96 8.23
C THR A 870 40.47 47.86 7.53
N THR A 871 40.48 47.60 6.23
CA THR A 871 41.71 47.69 5.42
C THR A 871 41.62 48.88 4.47
N GLY A 872 42.76 49.31 3.92
CA GLY A 872 42.91 50.57 3.18
C GLY A 872 42.00 50.78 1.96
N ASN A 873 41.22 49.77 1.55
CA ASN A 873 40.24 49.86 0.47
C ASN A 873 38.77 49.64 0.93
N GLY A 874 38.47 49.78 2.22
CA GLY A 874 37.10 49.73 2.76
C GLY A 874 36.86 48.66 3.83
N GLN A 875 35.72 48.75 4.51
CA GLN A 875 35.32 47.82 5.57
C GLN A 875 34.94 46.46 4.97
N GLN A 876 35.59 45.39 5.41
CA GLN A 876 35.17 44.01 5.12
C GLN A 876 34.79 43.29 6.41
N THR A 877 33.64 42.64 6.37
CA THR A 877 32.99 41.96 7.50
C THR A 877 33.18 40.46 7.36
N TYR A 878 33.90 39.83 8.28
CA TYR A 878 34.14 38.39 8.29
C TYR A 878 33.31 37.70 9.37
N VAL A 879 32.67 36.59 9.00
CA VAL A 879 31.93 35.72 9.92
C VAL A 879 32.87 34.59 10.34
N GLY A 880 33.39 34.66 11.57
CA GLY A 880 34.30 33.67 12.14
C GLY A 880 33.54 32.62 12.95
N LEU A 881 33.79 31.33 12.66
CA LEU A 881 33.30 30.17 13.41
C LEU A 881 34.33 29.80 14.49
N ASN A 882 33.97 29.96 15.76
CA ASN A 882 34.86 29.58 16.88
C ASN A 882 34.76 28.06 17.14
N ILE A 883 35.82 27.32 16.83
CA ILE A 883 35.90 25.84 16.97
C ILE A 883 36.61 25.51 18.29
N SER A 884 35.90 25.56 19.41
CA SER A 884 36.41 25.10 20.69
C SER A 884 35.46 24.07 21.27
N ASP A 885 35.57 22.81 20.80
CA ASP A 885 35.14 21.59 21.50
C ASP A 885 35.53 20.37 20.65
N LEU A 886 36.82 20.06 20.65
CA LEU A 886 37.39 18.81 20.14
C LEU A 886 37.84 17.95 21.33
N SER A 887 36.87 17.43 22.08
CA SER A 887 37.12 16.38 23.09
C SER A 887 36.11 15.24 22.92
N SER A 888 36.10 14.64 21.73
CA SER A 888 35.39 13.40 21.44
C SER A 888 36.39 12.37 20.87
N PRO A 889 36.32 11.08 21.26
CA PRO A 889 37.21 10.02 20.78
C PRO A 889 37.24 9.87 19.25
N ALA A 890 36.23 10.38 18.55
CA ALA A 890 36.19 10.38 17.08
C ALA A 890 37.27 11.27 16.45
N ALA A 891 37.80 12.28 17.17
CA ALA A 891 38.86 13.15 16.69
C ALA A 891 40.25 12.50 16.72
N THR A 892 40.46 11.48 17.56
CA THR A 892 41.75 10.78 17.66
C THR A 892 42.06 9.99 16.39
N ASN A 893 41.03 9.49 15.69
CA ASN A 893 41.22 8.78 14.43
C ASN A 893 41.62 9.68 13.26
N TYR A 894 41.26 10.97 13.29
CA TYR A 894 41.67 11.91 12.25
C TYR A 894 43.13 12.36 12.42
N ARG A 895 43.62 12.50 13.66
CA ARG A 895 45.04 12.85 13.92
C ARG A 895 46.01 11.76 13.47
N ASN A 896 45.65 10.50 13.63
CA ASN A 896 46.50 9.38 13.21
C ASN A 896 46.60 9.23 11.68
N MET A 897 45.69 9.83 10.90
CA MET A 897 45.75 9.82 9.44
C MET A 897 46.66 10.92 8.87
N GLU A 898 46.93 12.01 9.61
CA GLU A 898 47.85 13.06 9.17
C GLU A 898 49.32 12.74 9.49
N GLU A 899 49.63 11.96 10.53
CA GLU A 899 51.03 11.57 10.79
C GLU A 899 51.59 10.51 9.82
N VAL A 900 50.75 9.88 8.99
CA VAL A 900 51.17 8.91 7.96
C VAL A 900 51.37 9.58 6.58
N ARG A 901 51.04 10.86 6.44
CA ARG A 901 51.39 11.67 5.27
C ARG A 901 52.60 12.55 5.56
#